data_AF-A0A958IM47-F1
#
_entry.id   AF-A0A958IM47-F1
#
_cell.length_a   1.000
_cell.length_b   1.000
_cell.length_c   1.000
_cell.angle_alpha   90.00
_cell.angle_beta   90.00
_cell.angle_gamma   90.00
#
_symmetry.space_group_name_H-M   'P 1'
#
loop_
_entity.id
_entity.type
_entity.pdbx_description
1 polymer ?
#
loop_
_entity_poly.entity_id
_entity_poly.type
_entity_poly.pdbx_seq_one_letter_code
_entity_poly.pdbx_strand_id
1 'polypeptide(L)'
;MLSSQRYLYKKSILRVLLLPVYVIVFLFVMSDIQAQTLDPSLIPKFAKDMPVIQDLGLRIDLTNGANLDVTMEETEQDLLGIGLMTKVWGYKFPQIGVPTYPGATIVAKRDVPVQIEWQNKLPMRHLLPVDMSLHMARPNNGIATVTHLHGGHTESASDGLPEAWFTQDFAETGPTFVKQRYFYANDQEAATLWYHDHALGITRLNVYAGLAGFYLLRDDNELNLVNTGVLPADPYEIEIVIQGRMFDENGQLFFPAYPGDPAYDDFITGEGAVLPPEIFPGGGPTALAEFFGDVILVNGQAWPKLEVEPRKYRFRLLNGSDSRFYILKLENNGAHQPFQIIGTDDALLPNAVTNTELLFAPGERYDVVVDFSNFEGQSLILENWGGDEPFKGFTATGELSDGEGGTIPPSDPATTGRIMKFNVSKTFDTNYAEASVETGTSLRPAIEPLVQDGATRNLVLFEGMDEFGRLQPLLGTMDKGSQAWFEPITENPMLNDVEVWEVYNTTADAHPIHLHLVSFQILDRRPFEGEVEEKPQPMHDGSFGIGGKLVGHSIEFTGPAEGPDDHEAGWKDTAVMLPGQVTRVIAKFDRPGRYVWHCHILSHEDHEMMRPFHVGPQYPLDFMLHHIKVLLADPSTPSRSRNDLQDAKAYIEEAIAEYNDGDYENTYEALRDAVDNVDSAIRRGANAMHVLDGLMDIARAIATSALNNAQIYAGNPDVDALIELAESLLASGDNYKSNGKFEKAIKKYAAAWENAATAVQLGTTIGTGNAVSMDLDPVITSVQETIDTGGISKKAKKDLQKTIRALEKAQGDFDDGAIEDGYGELENAIGYLEDAENHGATVGHLIENLLSLSREYADANLMELMVYAGSPEVDDQITKSQNYLSDGDDFAANGKNEKAIDRYGKAWAEAQEGLDIVNGLGKFANDPLAAIPTEYILKQNYPNPFNPETTIQFGLPADNKVTLAVYNLSGQLVRNLINNDVPAGQHQVVWDGTNEIGDKVASGIYIYRLKAGTAVQSRKMLLLK
;
A
#
# COMPACT_ATOMS: atom_id res chain seq x y z
N MET A 1 -42.60 -69.16 -37.15
CA MET A 1 -42.39 -68.66 -35.78
C MET A 1 -41.35 -69.55 -35.11
N LEU A 2 -40.33 -68.92 -34.49
CA LEU A 2 -39.21 -69.52 -33.75
C LEU A 2 -38.18 -70.35 -34.56
N SER A 3 -37.15 -69.71 -35.15
CA SER A 3 -35.79 -70.31 -35.21
C SER A 3 -34.64 -69.41 -35.73
N SER A 4 -34.64 -68.07 -35.56
CA SER A 4 -33.54 -67.25 -36.13
C SER A 4 -33.16 -65.98 -35.34
N GLN A 5 -33.09 -66.04 -34.01
CA GLN A 5 -32.68 -64.88 -33.19
C GLN A 5 -31.72 -65.18 -32.03
N ARG A 6 -30.93 -66.26 -32.05
CA ARG A 6 -29.99 -66.56 -30.96
C ARG A 6 -28.49 -66.59 -31.29
N TYR A 7 -28.07 -66.27 -32.52
CA TYR A 7 -26.64 -66.31 -32.88
C TYR A 7 -25.95 -64.94 -33.00
N LEU A 8 -26.67 -63.82 -32.92
CA LEU A 8 -26.10 -62.47 -33.07
C LEU A 8 -25.84 -61.72 -31.75
N TYR A 9 -26.22 -62.28 -30.59
CA TYR A 9 -26.12 -61.57 -29.31
C TYR A 9 -24.82 -61.84 -28.51
N LYS A 10 -24.00 -62.81 -28.92
CA LYS A 10 -22.77 -63.18 -28.17
C LYS A 10 -21.47 -62.54 -28.67
N LYS A 11 -21.45 -61.91 -29.86
CA LYS A 11 -20.25 -61.19 -30.34
C LYS A 11 -20.22 -59.70 -29.99
N SER A 12 -21.36 -59.11 -29.61
CA SER A 12 -21.46 -57.68 -29.25
C SER A 12 -21.12 -57.41 -27.79
N ILE A 13 -21.33 -58.37 -26.88
CA ILE A 13 -21.08 -58.19 -25.44
C ILE A 13 -19.56 -58.24 -25.13
N LEU A 14 -18.76 -58.97 -25.91
CA LEU A 14 -17.31 -59.03 -25.68
C LEU A 14 -16.58 -57.76 -26.16
N ARG A 15 -17.16 -56.98 -27.09
CA ARG A 15 -16.59 -55.68 -27.53
C ARG A 15 -17.00 -54.52 -26.63
N VAL A 16 -18.14 -54.60 -25.96
CA VAL A 16 -18.60 -53.55 -25.02
C VAL A 16 -17.97 -53.70 -23.63
N LEU A 17 -17.50 -54.89 -23.25
CA LEU A 17 -16.78 -55.10 -21.99
C LEU A 17 -15.26 -54.85 -22.07
N LEU A 18 -14.68 -54.79 -23.27
CA LEU A 18 -13.24 -54.48 -23.47
C LEU A 18 -12.97 -53.00 -23.71
N LEU A 19 -13.97 -52.21 -24.14
CA LEU A 19 -13.82 -50.76 -24.33
C LEU A 19 -13.50 -49.98 -23.04
N PRO A 20 -14.16 -50.25 -21.88
CA PRO A 20 -13.80 -49.54 -20.65
C PRO A 20 -12.44 -50.02 -20.11
N VAL A 21 -12.03 -51.26 -20.36
CA VAL A 21 -10.70 -51.75 -19.96
C VAL A 21 -9.60 -51.16 -20.85
N TYR A 22 -9.83 -50.99 -22.15
CA TYR A 22 -8.89 -50.28 -23.02
C TYR A 22 -8.87 -48.78 -22.72
N VAL A 23 -9.99 -48.12 -22.40
CA VAL A 23 -9.99 -46.71 -22.01
C VAL A 23 -9.35 -46.51 -20.64
N ILE A 24 -9.55 -47.41 -19.68
CA ILE A 24 -8.88 -47.36 -18.37
C ILE A 24 -7.39 -47.68 -18.51
N VAL A 25 -6.98 -48.67 -19.30
CA VAL A 25 -5.55 -48.96 -19.56
C VAL A 25 -4.92 -47.87 -20.43
N PHE A 26 -5.62 -47.23 -21.35
CA PHE A 26 -5.12 -46.10 -22.14
C PHE A 26 -5.07 -44.80 -21.32
N LEU A 27 -5.96 -44.63 -20.34
CA LEU A 27 -5.91 -43.55 -19.34
C LEU A 27 -4.81 -43.79 -18.28
N PHE A 28 -4.53 -45.04 -17.91
CA PHE A 28 -3.41 -45.41 -17.03
C PHE A 28 -2.04 -45.46 -17.74
N VAL A 29 -2.01 -45.59 -19.08
CA VAL A 29 -0.77 -45.53 -19.87
C VAL A 29 -0.45 -44.10 -20.34
N MET A 30 -1.40 -43.16 -20.22
CA MET A 30 -1.15 -41.73 -20.42
C MET A 30 -0.90 -40.96 -19.12
N SER A 31 -1.04 -41.59 -17.95
CA SER A 31 -0.90 -40.91 -16.65
C SER A 31 0.52 -40.89 -16.07
N ASP A 32 1.55 -41.34 -16.80
CA ASP A 32 2.96 -41.30 -16.37
C ASP A 32 3.91 -41.03 -17.55
N ILE A 33 3.61 -40.04 -18.38
CA ILE A 33 4.69 -39.34 -19.10
C ILE A 33 4.92 -38.08 -18.30
N GLN A 34 5.81 -38.16 -17.31
CA GLN A 34 6.41 -36.97 -16.71
C GLN A 34 7.00 -36.17 -17.87
N ALA A 35 6.56 -34.92 -18.04
CA ALA A 35 7.04 -34.07 -19.11
C ALA A 35 8.56 -33.94 -18.96
N GLN A 36 9.32 -34.38 -19.97
CA GLN A 36 10.77 -34.27 -19.92
C GLN A 36 11.15 -32.81 -20.15
N THR A 37 12.10 -32.33 -19.36
CA THR A 37 12.67 -30.99 -19.55
C THR A 37 13.40 -30.91 -20.89
N LEU A 38 13.28 -29.77 -21.55
CA LEU A 38 14.00 -29.47 -22.78
C LEU A 38 15.47 -29.21 -22.45
N ASP A 39 16.39 -29.94 -23.09
CA ASP A 39 17.82 -29.68 -22.97
C ASP A 39 18.15 -28.25 -23.49
N PRO A 40 18.60 -27.32 -22.62
CA PRO A 40 18.85 -25.93 -22.98
C PRO A 40 19.98 -25.75 -23.99
N SER A 41 20.85 -26.76 -24.16
CA SER A 41 21.91 -26.74 -25.17
C SER A 41 21.39 -26.86 -26.61
N LEU A 42 20.15 -27.33 -26.78
CA LEU A 42 19.51 -27.46 -28.08
C LEU A 42 18.95 -26.12 -28.62
N ILE A 43 18.79 -25.12 -27.76
CA ILE A 43 18.27 -23.80 -28.13
C ILE A 43 19.43 -22.95 -28.71
N PRO A 44 19.34 -22.50 -29.97
CA PRO A 44 20.38 -21.70 -30.59
C PRO A 44 20.54 -20.33 -29.91
N LYS A 45 21.71 -20.09 -29.32
CA LYS A 45 22.02 -18.82 -28.64
C LYS A 45 22.28 -17.71 -29.64
N PHE A 46 21.76 -16.52 -29.34
CA PHE A 46 21.94 -15.30 -30.11
C PHE A 46 21.46 -15.41 -31.57
N ALA A 47 20.50 -16.30 -31.82
CA ALA A 47 19.94 -16.54 -33.15
C ALA A 47 18.76 -15.60 -33.47
N LYS A 48 18.05 -15.14 -32.44
CA LYS A 48 16.92 -14.22 -32.54
C LYS A 48 17.26 -12.82 -32.08
N ASP A 49 16.63 -11.85 -32.72
CA ASP A 49 16.71 -10.47 -32.28
C ASP A 49 15.91 -10.32 -30.97
N MET A 50 16.39 -9.44 -30.10
CA MET A 50 15.70 -9.10 -28.86
C MET A 50 14.41 -8.36 -29.18
N PRO A 51 13.27 -8.72 -28.56
CA PRO A 51 12.07 -7.88 -28.55
C PRO A 51 12.38 -6.52 -27.90
N VAL A 52 12.41 -5.46 -28.70
CA VAL A 52 12.54 -4.08 -28.22
C VAL A 52 11.14 -3.52 -28.01
N ILE A 53 10.76 -3.28 -26.76
CA ILE A 53 9.40 -2.88 -26.36
C ILE A 53 8.92 -1.65 -27.16
N GLN A 54 9.78 -0.64 -27.29
CA GLN A 54 9.48 0.57 -28.06
C GLN A 54 9.18 0.27 -29.54
N ASP A 55 10.02 -0.52 -30.21
CA ASP A 55 9.87 -0.85 -31.64
C ASP A 55 8.61 -1.68 -31.93
N LEU A 56 8.15 -2.44 -30.93
CA LEU A 56 6.91 -3.21 -30.97
C LEU A 56 5.66 -2.36 -30.69
N GLY A 57 5.83 -1.06 -30.38
CA GLY A 57 4.73 -0.17 -30.02
C GLY A 57 4.11 -0.50 -28.66
N LEU A 58 4.87 -1.12 -27.76
CA LEU A 58 4.43 -1.58 -26.45
C LEU A 58 4.78 -0.60 -25.31
N ARG A 59 5.09 0.66 -25.63
CA ARG A 59 5.15 1.77 -24.65
C ARG A 59 3.82 2.53 -24.66
N ILE A 60 3.15 2.56 -23.52
CA ILE A 60 1.89 3.27 -23.29
C ILE A 60 2.20 4.60 -22.60
N ASP A 61 2.06 5.70 -23.33
CA ASP A 61 2.29 7.05 -22.79
C ASP A 61 1.07 7.53 -21.98
N LEU A 62 1.24 7.57 -20.66
CA LEU A 62 0.31 8.09 -19.66
C LEU A 62 0.86 9.34 -18.96
N THR A 63 1.82 10.04 -19.57
CA THR A 63 2.44 11.25 -18.97
C THR A 63 1.48 12.43 -18.78
N ASN A 64 0.28 12.36 -19.38
CA ASN A 64 -0.81 13.32 -19.19
C ASN A 64 -1.92 12.80 -18.25
N GLY A 65 -1.69 11.67 -17.58
CA GLY A 65 -2.67 10.98 -16.74
C GLY A 65 -3.65 10.16 -17.56
N ALA A 66 -4.22 9.13 -16.94
CA ALA A 66 -5.22 8.29 -17.60
C ALA A 66 -6.03 7.47 -16.60
N ASN A 67 -7.22 7.06 -17.06
CA ASN A 67 -8.03 6.02 -16.44
C ASN A 67 -8.13 4.86 -17.43
N LEU A 68 -7.58 3.70 -17.09
CA LEU A 68 -7.53 2.53 -17.96
C LEU A 68 -8.09 1.29 -17.28
N ASP A 69 -8.55 0.36 -18.11
CA ASP A 69 -8.92 -0.99 -17.70
C ASP A 69 -7.92 -1.94 -18.36
N VAL A 70 -7.11 -2.63 -17.56
CA VAL A 70 -6.07 -3.54 -18.07
C VAL A 70 -6.45 -4.95 -17.68
N THR A 71 -6.50 -5.84 -18.67
CA THR A 71 -7.02 -7.20 -18.47
C THR A 71 -5.91 -8.24 -18.49
N MET A 72 -5.85 -9.10 -17.48
CA MET A 72 -5.00 -10.30 -17.47
C MET A 72 -5.65 -11.39 -18.33
N GLU A 73 -4.98 -11.84 -19.38
CA GLU A 73 -5.45 -12.89 -20.30
C GLU A 73 -4.33 -13.91 -20.59
N GLU A 74 -4.72 -15.13 -20.99
CA GLU A 74 -3.81 -16.14 -21.52
C GLU A 74 -3.51 -15.88 -23.00
N THR A 75 -2.26 -16.11 -23.42
CA THR A 75 -1.79 -16.01 -24.81
C THR A 75 -0.68 -17.01 -25.11
N GLU A 76 -0.20 -17.03 -26.35
CA GLU A 76 0.91 -17.88 -26.79
C GLU A 76 2.00 -17.05 -27.48
N GLN A 77 3.26 -17.31 -27.16
CA GLN A 77 4.44 -16.63 -27.74
C GLN A 77 5.59 -17.62 -28.01
N ASP A 78 6.36 -17.42 -29.08
CA ASP A 78 7.59 -18.21 -29.35
C ASP A 78 8.75 -17.66 -28.52
N LEU A 79 8.86 -18.08 -27.26
CA LEU A 79 9.91 -17.61 -26.34
C LEU A 79 11.29 -18.21 -26.68
N LEU A 80 11.31 -19.39 -27.29
CA LEU A 80 12.53 -20.14 -27.58
C LEU A 80 13.14 -19.78 -28.93
N GLY A 81 12.37 -19.13 -29.81
CA GLY A 81 12.82 -18.76 -31.15
C GLY A 81 12.94 -19.94 -32.12
N ILE A 82 12.39 -21.10 -31.78
CA ILE A 82 12.49 -22.34 -32.57
C ILE A 82 11.13 -22.76 -33.13
N GLY A 83 10.12 -21.90 -33.04
CA GLY A 83 8.77 -22.14 -33.56
C GLY A 83 7.88 -22.99 -32.66
N LEU A 84 8.29 -23.20 -31.40
CA LEU A 84 7.44 -23.79 -30.36
C LEU A 84 6.73 -22.65 -29.63
N MET A 85 5.40 -22.63 -29.69
CA MET A 85 4.60 -21.61 -29.03
C MET A 85 4.41 -21.98 -27.56
N THR A 86 4.83 -21.10 -26.66
CA THR A 86 4.69 -21.23 -25.22
C THR A 86 3.44 -20.52 -24.76
N LYS A 87 2.59 -21.20 -24.00
CA LYS A 87 1.47 -20.58 -23.30
C LYS A 87 1.97 -19.73 -22.12
N VAL A 88 1.52 -18.49 -22.08
CA VAL A 88 1.88 -17.49 -21.05
C VAL A 88 0.66 -16.66 -20.68
N TRP A 89 0.75 -15.97 -19.55
CA TRP A 89 -0.20 -14.93 -19.17
C TRP A 89 0.39 -13.55 -19.45
N GLY A 90 -0.48 -12.59 -19.74
CA GLY A 90 -0.04 -11.24 -20.05
C GLY A 90 -1.11 -10.20 -19.73
N TYR A 91 -0.65 -8.96 -19.59
CA TYR A 91 -1.50 -7.80 -19.42
C TYR A 91 -1.89 -7.23 -20.77
N LYS A 92 -3.19 -7.14 -21.02
CA LYS A 92 -3.79 -6.59 -22.23
C LYS A 92 -4.22 -5.15 -21.99
N PHE A 93 -3.48 -4.24 -22.59
CA PHE A 93 -3.82 -2.83 -22.61
C PHE A 93 -4.85 -2.54 -23.71
N PRO A 94 -5.88 -1.71 -23.46
CA PRO A 94 -6.88 -1.32 -24.46
C PRO A 94 -6.28 -0.74 -25.74
N GLN A 95 -5.17 -0.02 -25.60
CA GLN A 95 -4.43 0.62 -26.69
C GLN A 95 -3.73 -0.40 -27.61
N ILE A 96 -3.32 -1.55 -27.07
CA ILE A 96 -2.62 -2.62 -27.80
C ILE A 96 -3.62 -3.66 -28.33
N GLY A 97 -4.64 -3.98 -27.53
CA GLY A 97 -5.71 -4.91 -27.90
C GLY A 97 -5.36 -6.39 -27.82
N VAL A 98 -4.13 -6.74 -27.43
CA VAL A 98 -3.69 -8.13 -27.17
C VAL A 98 -2.88 -8.20 -25.87
N PRO A 99 -2.98 -9.30 -25.10
CA PRO A 99 -2.08 -9.54 -23.96
C PRO A 99 -0.66 -9.81 -24.46
N THR A 100 0.34 -9.29 -23.74
CA THR A 100 1.76 -9.48 -24.04
C THR A 100 2.54 -9.95 -22.83
N TYR A 101 3.60 -10.71 -23.08
CA TYR A 101 4.63 -11.06 -22.10
C TYR A 101 6.03 -10.67 -22.63
N PRO A 102 6.78 -9.80 -21.94
CA PRO A 102 6.36 -8.98 -20.81
C PRO A 102 5.14 -8.10 -21.13
N GLY A 103 4.45 -7.64 -20.09
CA GLY A 103 3.41 -6.63 -20.21
C GLY A 103 3.95 -5.34 -20.83
N ALA A 104 3.07 -4.57 -21.48
CA ALA A 104 3.45 -3.29 -22.07
C ALA A 104 4.08 -2.34 -21.02
N THR A 105 5.10 -1.58 -21.41
CA THR A 105 5.67 -0.55 -20.55
C THR A 105 4.69 0.59 -20.39
N ILE A 106 4.33 0.96 -19.16
CA ILE A 106 3.64 2.22 -18.87
C ILE A 106 4.70 3.31 -18.74
N VAL A 107 4.51 4.45 -19.41
CA VAL A 107 5.34 5.65 -19.21
C VAL A 107 4.47 6.71 -18.55
N ALA A 108 4.80 7.09 -17.32
CA ALA A 108 4.06 8.07 -16.55
C ALA A 108 4.94 9.28 -16.22
N LYS A 109 4.33 10.35 -15.70
CA LYS A 109 5.05 11.55 -15.26
C LYS A 109 4.79 11.79 -13.77
N ARG A 110 5.82 12.26 -13.08
CA ARG A 110 5.75 12.71 -11.70
C ARG A 110 4.62 13.73 -11.50
N ASP A 111 3.91 13.60 -10.38
CA ASP A 111 2.77 14.43 -9.97
C ASP A 111 1.59 14.40 -10.95
N VAL A 112 1.56 13.41 -11.86
CA VAL A 112 0.45 13.18 -12.78
C VAL A 112 -0.20 11.85 -12.46
N PRO A 113 -1.40 11.83 -11.84
CA PRO A 113 -2.00 10.60 -11.35
C PRO A 113 -2.46 9.69 -12.49
N VAL A 114 -2.36 8.38 -12.24
CA VAL A 114 -2.85 7.33 -13.13
C VAL A 114 -3.80 6.42 -12.35
N GLN A 115 -4.92 6.04 -12.96
CA GLN A 115 -5.83 5.05 -12.39
C GLN A 115 -5.94 3.83 -13.29
N ILE A 116 -5.75 2.65 -12.73
CA ILE A 116 -5.84 1.38 -13.45
C ILE A 116 -6.81 0.46 -12.73
N GLU A 117 -7.80 -0.04 -13.45
CA GLU A 117 -8.58 -1.19 -13.01
C GLU A 117 -7.95 -2.45 -13.59
N TRP A 118 -7.36 -3.26 -12.72
CA TRP A 118 -6.79 -4.54 -13.08
C TRP A 118 -7.90 -5.59 -13.13
N GLN A 119 -8.19 -6.12 -14.31
CA GLN A 119 -9.25 -7.09 -14.53
C GLN A 119 -8.66 -8.48 -14.73
N ASN A 120 -9.26 -9.49 -14.10
CA ASN A 120 -8.85 -10.87 -14.28
C ASN A 120 -9.79 -11.58 -15.27
N LYS A 121 -9.24 -12.05 -16.39
CA LYS A 121 -9.90 -12.92 -17.39
C LYS A 121 -9.14 -14.22 -17.62
N LEU A 122 -8.30 -14.61 -16.66
CA LEU A 122 -7.53 -15.84 -16.73
C LEU A 122 -8.43 -17.08 -16.70
N PRO A 123 -7.92 -18.25 -17.14
CA PRO A 123 -8.65 -19.51 -17.03
C PRO A 123 -8.94 -19.91 -15.58
N MET A 124 -9.84 -20.88 -15.40
CA MET A 124 -10.21 -21.39 -14.08
C MET A 124 -9.12 -22.23 -13.38
N ARG A 125 -8.06 -22.60 -14.10
CA ARG A 125 -6.98 -23.45 -13.60
C ARG A 125 -5.64 -22.84 -13.96
N HIS A 126 -4.70 -22.98 -13.02
CA HIS A 126 -3.36 -22.44 -13.16
C HIS A 126 -2.58 -23.21 -14.24
N LEU A 127 -1.65 -22.54 -14.93
CA LEU A 127 -0.77 -23.17 -15.93
C LEU A 127 0.24 -24.13 -15.31
N LEU A 128 0.71 -23.75 -14.13
CA LEU A 128 1.79 -24.37 -13.36
C LEU A 128 1.24 -25.13 -12.15
N PRO A 129 2.00 -26.10 -11.60
CA PRO A 129 1.62 -26.83 -10.39
C PRO A 129 1.46 -25.90 -9.19
N VAL A 130 0.27 -25.90 -8.57
CA VAL A 130 -0.03 -25.12 -7.37
C VAL A 130 0.06 -26.04 -6.15
N ASP A 131 0.96 -25.69 -5.23
CA ASP A 131 1.04 -26.34 -3.93
C ASP A 131 -0.03 -25.79 -2.98
N MET A 132 -1.07 -26.58 -2.77
CA MET A 132 -2.21 -26.21 -1.93
C MET A 132 -1.95 -26.42 -0.43
N SER A 133 -0.77 -26.91 -0.02
CA SER A 133 -0.39 -27.02 1.38
C SER A 133 0.15 -25.70 1.95
N LEU A 134 0.49 -24.72 1.11
CA LEU A 134 0.99 -23.43 1.58
C LEU A 134 -0.10 -22.56 2.21
N HIS A 135 0.36 -21.58 3.00
CA HIS A 135 -0.49 -20.45 3.37
C HIS A 135 -0.69 -19.55 2.13
N MET A 136 -1.93 -19.48 1.63
CA MET A 136 -2.19 -18.90 0.31
C MET A 136 -3.62 -18.40 0.14
N ALA A 137 -3.85 -17.65 -0.92
CA ALA A 137 -5.17 -17.35 -1.45
C ALA A 137 -5.89 -18.64 -1.87
N ARG A 138 -7.04 -18.93 -1.25
CA ARG A 138 -7.85 -20.15 -1.51
C ARG A 138 -9.25 -19.81 -2.04
N PRO A 139 -9.35 -19.25 -3.26
CA PRO A 139 -10.66 -19.04 -3.87
C PRO A 139 -11.39 -20.37 -4.11
N ASN A 140 -12.73 -20.37 -4.05
CA ASN A 140 -13.51 -21.56 -4.40
C ASN A 140 -13.44 -21.85 -5.90
N ASN A 141 -13.37 -20.78 -6.72
CA ASN A 141 -13.30 -20.86 -8.17
C ASN A 141 -12.37 -19.78 -8.74
N GLY A 142 -11.55 -20.16 -9.71
CA GLY A 142 -10.70 -19.22 -10.45
C GLY A 142 -9.31 -19.06 -9.85
N ILE A 143 -8.51 -18.21 -10.48
CA ILE A 143 -7.13 -17.91 -10.05
C ILE A 143 -7.14 -16.57 -9.34
N ALA A 144 -6.58 -16.55 -8.12
CA ALA A 144 -6.38 -15.33 -7.38
C ALA A 144 -5.26 -14.51 -8.02
N THR A 145 -5.50 -13.22 -8.19
CA THR A 145 -4.53 -12.25 -8.72
C THR A 145 -4.64 -10.93 -7.98
N VAL A 146 -3.54 -10.21 -7.84
CA VAL A 146 -3.51 -8.81 -7.38
C VAL A 146 -2.25 -8.16 -7.93
N THR A 147 -2.37 -6.99 -8.56
CA THR A 147 -1.21 -6.31 -9.14
C THR A 147 -0.58 -5.37 -8.12
N HIS A 148 0.71 -5.56 -7.85
CA HIS A 148 1.57 -4.63 -7.12
C HIS A 148 2.33 -3.75 -8.13
N LEU A 149 2.48 -2.46 -7.81
CA LEU A 149 3.40 -1.55 -8.51
C LEU A 149 4.67 -1.42 -7.66
N HIS A 150 5.66 -2.24 -7.97
CA HIS A 150 6.95 -2.28 -7.27
C HIS A 150 7.72 -0.99 -7.44
N GLY A 151 8.12 -0.42 -6.31
CA GLY A 151 8.71 0.91 -6.18
C GLY A 151 7.67 2.02 -6.10
N GLY A 152 6.38 1.72 -6.27
CA GLY A 152 5.33 2.72 -6.21
C GLY A 152 5.10 3.25 -4.79
N HIS A 153 5.31 4.55 -4.59
CA HIS A 153 4.81 5.31 -3.47
C HIS A 153 3.28 5.40 -3.59
N THR A 154 2.60 4.40 -3.02
CA THR A 154 1.18 4.10 -3.29
C THR A 154 0.41 4.02 -1.97
N GLU A 155 -0.86 4.43 -1.97
CA GLU A 155 -1.74 4.19 -0.82
C GLU A 155 -1.99 2.69 -0.64
N SER A 156 -2.11 2.23 0.61
CA SER A 156 -2.30 0.81 0.96
C SER A 156 -3.39 0.11 0.14
N ALA A 157 -4.51 0.78 -0.13
CA ALA A 157 -5.63 0.24 -0.90
C ALA A 157 -5.34 0.00 -2.41
N SER A 158 -4.28 0.60 -2.95
CA SER A 158 -3.83 0.44 -4.34
C SER A 158 -2.45 -0.20 -4.45
N ASP A 159 -1.89 -0.63 -3.32
CA ASP A 159 -0.52 -1.12 -3.26
C ASP A 159 -0.41 -2.55 -3.81
N GLY A 160 -1.50 -3.31 -3.81
CA GLY A 160 -1.49 -4.71 -4.24
C GLY A 160 -1.15 -5.68 -3.11
N LEU A 161 -1.69 -5.43 -1.92
CA LEU A 161 -1.50 -6.32 -0.76
C LEU A 161 -1.86 -7.78 -1.10
N PRO A 162 -1.08 -8.76 -0.60
CA PRO A 162 -1.30 -10.17 -0.94
C PRO A 162 -2.69 -10.73 -0.64
N GLU A 163 -3.33 -10.21 0.42
CA GLU A 163 -4.68 -10.59 0.85
C GLU A 163 -5.79 -9.79 0.13
N ALA A 164 -5.44 -8.84 -0.76
CA ALA A 164 -6.38 -8.07 -1.57
C ALA A 164 -6.59 -8.70 -2.96
N TRP A 165 -6.38 -10.01 -3.08
CA TRP A 165 -6.57 -10.74 -4.31
C TRP A 165 -8.02 -10.72 -4.80
N PHE A 166 -8.20 -10.94 -6.10
CA PHE A 166 -9.49 -11.16 -6.71
C PHE A 166 -9.38 -12.21 -7.82
N THR A 167 -10.48 -12.89 -8.07
CA THR A 167 -10.60 -13.90 -9.14
C THR A 167 -11.22 -13.30 -10.40
N GLN A 168 -11.40 -14.14 -11.41
CA GLN A 168 -12.04 -13.77 -12.66
C GLN A 168 -13.32 -12.96 -12.41
N ASP A 169 -13.44 -11.80 -13.06
CA ASP A 169 -14.59 -10.90 -12.93
C ASP A 169 -14.92 -10.44 -11.50
N PHE A 170 -13.92 -10.43 -10.61
CA PHE A 170 -14.10 -10.12 -9.18
C PHE A 170 -15.15 -11.03 -8.51
N ALA A 171 -15.33 -12.27 -9.02
CA ALA A 171 -16.34 -13.19 -8.51
C ALA A 171 -16.13 -13.55 -7.04
N GLU A 172 -14.87 -13.65 -6.64
CA GLU A 172 -14.40 -13.81 -5.27
C GLU A 172 -13.22 -12.86 -5.03
N THR A 173 -13.14 -12.29 -3.82
CA THR A 173 -12.09 -11.37 -3.40
C THR A 173 -11.52 -11.78 -2.04
N GLY A 174 -10.26 -11.45 -1.81
CA GLY A 174 -9.55 -11.68 -0.56
C GLY A 174 -10.00 -10.74 0.57
N PRO A 175 -9.62 -11.05 1.82
CA PRO A 175 -10.15 -10.38 3.00
C PRO A 175 -9.75 -8.91 3.14
N THR A 176 -8.70 -8.45 2.44
CA THR A 176 -8.29 -7.03 2.47
C THR A 176 -8.61 -6.30 1.17
N PHE A 177 -9.41 -6.90 0.28
CA PHE A 177 -9.85 -6.24 -0.94
C PHE A 177 -10.84 -5.12 -0.62
N VAL A 178 -10.50 -3.89 -0.99
CA VAL A 178 -11.35 -2.71 -0.71
C VAL A 178 -11.81 -1.97 -1.98
N LYS A 179 -11.12 -2.14 -3.11
CA LYS A 179 -11.48 -1.49 -4.37
C LYS A 179 -10.90 -2.16 -5.61
N GLN A 180 -11.56 -1.97 -6.75
CA GLN A 180 -11.16 -2.50 -8.06
C GLN A 180 -10.16 -1.59 -8.79
N ARG A 181 -10.31 -0.26 -8.63
CA ARG A 181 -9.52 0.73 -9.35
C ARG A 181 -8.41 1.27 -8.47
N TYR A 182 -7.18 1.01 -8.90
CA TYR A 182 -5.96 1.40 -8.22
C TYR A 182 -5.63 2.83 -8.62
N PHE A 183 -5.19 3.62 -7.64
CA PHE A 183 -4.79 5.01 -7.80
C PHE A 183 -3.30 5.14 -7.54
N TYR A 184 -2.55 5.54 -8.56
CA TYR A 184 -1.12 5.81 -8.50
C TYR A 184 -0.92 7.31 -8.57
N ALA A 185 -0.53 7.92 -7.45
CA ALA A 185 -0.31 9.37 -7.33
C ALA A 185 0.89 9.84 -8.16
N ASN A 186 1.91 8.98 -8.32
CA ASN A 186 3.16 9.28 -9.00
C ASN A 186 3.93 10.46 -8.38
N ASP A 187 3.86 10.67 -7.08
CA ASP A 187 4.43 11.83 -6.37
C ASP A 187 5.89 11.62 -5.89
N GLN A 188 6.53 10.56 -6.36
CA GLN A 188 7.94 10.25 -6.13
C GLN A 188 8.86 10.70 -7.29
N GLU A 189 10.17 10.54 -7.12
CA GLU A 189 11.15 10.88 -8.16
C GLU A 189 11.10 9.95 -9.38
N ALA A 190 11.68 10.39 -10.51
CA ALA A 190 11.76 9.57 -11.71
C ALA A 190 12.58 8.28 -11.48
N ALA A 191 12.00 7.14 -11.83
CA ALA A 191 12.58 5.83 -11.53
C ALA A 191 12.10 4.74 -12.52
N THR A 192 12.77 3.59 -12.46
CA THR A 192 12.37 2.38 -13.19
C THR A 192 11.55 1.51 -12.25
N LEU A 193 10.24 1.69 -12.26
CA LEU A 193 9.30 0.84 -11.54
C LEU A 193 8.90 -0.34 -12.43
N TRP A 194 8.22 -1.30 -11.84
CA TRP A 194 7.61 -2.41 -12.57
C TRP A 194 6.35 -2.88 -11.85
N TYR A 195 5.41 -3.44 -12.58
CA TYR A 195 4.18 -3.98 -12.02
C TYR A 195 4.14 -5.49 -12.22
N HIS A 196 3.68 -6.21 -11.21
CA HIS A 196 3.60 -7.67 -11.25
C HIS A 196 2.48 -8.19 -10.34
N ASP A 197 2.13 -9.46 -10.49
CA ASP A 197 1.20 -10.11 -9.54
C ASP A 197 1.84 -10.30 -8.16
N HIS A 198 1.03 -10.26 -7.10
CA HIS A 198 1.45 -10.36 -5.69
C HIS A 198 0.45 -11.18 -4.85
N ALA A 199 -0.28 -12.14 -5.46
CA ALA A 199 -1.32 -12.88 -4.74
C ALA A 199 -0.71 -13.90 -3.77
N LEU A 200 -1.16 -13.83 -2.50
CA LEU A 200 -0.62 -14.62 -1.38
C LEU A 200 -0.42 -16.11 -1.72
N GLY A 201 0.83 -16.59 -1.60
CA GLY A 201 1.22 -18.00 -1.73
C GLY A 201 1.29 -18.53 -3.17
N ILE A 202 1.03 -17.67 -4.16
CA ILE A 202 1.10 -18.00 -5.60
C ILE A 202 1.80 -16.91 -6.43
N THR A 203 2.44 -15.91 -5.80
CA THR A 203 3.16 -14.84 -6.50
C THR A 203 4.16 -15.43 -7.48
N ARG A 204 4.98 -16.41 -7.02
CA ARG A 204 6.01 -17.06 -7.84
C ARG A 204 5.45 -17.64 -9.13
N LEU A 205 4.27 -18.24 -9.05
CA LEU A 205 3.64 -18.92 -10.18
C LEU A 205 2.99 -17.94 -11.15
N ASN A 206 2.31 -16.92 -10.64
CA ASN A 206 1.64 -15.90 -11.44
C ASN A 206 2.67 -15.02 -12.20
N VAL A 207 3.77 -14.63 -11.54
CA VAL A 207 4.89 -13.91 -12.16
C VAL A 207 5.62 -14.80 -13.17
N TYR A 208 5.89 -16.07 -12.82
CA TYR A 208 6.53 -17.02 -13.74
C TYR A 208 5.71 -17.24 -15.01
N ALA A 209 4.38 -17.30 -14.89
CA ALA A 209 3.44 -17.42 -16.01
C ALA A 209 3.46 -16.20 -16.96
N GLY A 210 3.89 -15.02 -16.49
CA GLY A 210 4.15 -13.84 -17.34
C GLY A 210 3.50 -12.54 -16.90
N LEU A 211 2.83 -12.49 -15.74
CA LEU A 211 2.21 -11.27 -15.21
C LEU A 211 3.24 -10.30 -14.62
N ALA A 212 4.05 -9.69 -15.48
CA ALA A 212 4.96 -8.59 -15.12
C ALA A 212 5.20 -7.63 -16.30
N GLY A 213 5.41 -6.34 -16.02
CA GLY A 213 5.76 -5.32 -17.03
C GLY A 213 6.38 -4.07 -16.41
N PHE A 214 7.00 -3.21 -17.23
CA PHE A 214 7.67 -2.01 -16.74
C PHE A 214 6.71 -0.84 -16.49
N TYR A 215 7.06 0.00 -15.52
CA TYR A 215 6.44 1.30 -15.28
C TYR A 215 7.55 2.35 -15.18
N LEU A 216 7.75 3.16 -16.22
CA LEU A 216 8.77 4.19 -16.25
C LEU A 216 8.18 5.52 -15.79
N LEU A 217 8.60 5.98 -14.61
CA LEU A 217 8.20 7.28 -14.09
C LEU A 217 9.20 8.35 -14.54
N ARG A 218 8.71 9.40 -15.20
CA ARG A 218 9.50 10.53 -15.72
C ARG A 218 9.36 11.76 -14.84
N ASP A 219 10.40 12.56 -14.75
CA ASP A 219 10.34 13.90 -14.16
C ASP A 219 11.05 14.95 -15.04
N ASP A 220 10.93 16.22 -14.68
CA ASP A 220 11.50 17.31 -15.47
C ASP A 220 13.03 17.33 -15.43
N ASN A 221 13.67 16.81 -14.37
CA ASN A 221 15.12 16.73 -14.27
C ASN A 221 15.68 15.72 -15.29
N GLU A 222 15.15 14.50 -15.27
CA GLU A 222 15.50 13.45 -16.22
C GLU A 222 15.25 13.90 -17.67
N LEU A 223 14.08 14.48 -17.94
CA LEU A 223 13.75 14.97 -19.28
C LEU A 223 14.72 16.07 -19.71
N ASN A 224 15.14 16.95 -18.81
CA ASN A 224 16.16 17.96 -19.12
C ASN A 224 17.52 17.33 -19.45
N LEU A 225 17.97 16.31 -18.71
CA LEU A 225 19.21 15.60 -19.02
C LEU A 225 19.15 14.93 -20.41
N VAL A 226 18.00 14.35 -20.77
CA VAL A 226 17.77 13.78 -22.10
C VAL A 226 17.78 14.88 -23.17
N ASN A 227 17.02 15.95 -22.98
CA ASN A 227 16.86 17.04 -23.96
C ASN A 227 18.15 17.85 -24.19
N THR A 228 19.02 17.90 -23.18
CA THR A 228 20.33 18.57 -23.27
C THR A 228 21.45 17.65 -23.76
N GLY A 229 21.15 16.39 -24.07
CA GLY A 229 22.10 15.42 -24.60
C GLY A 229 23.06 14.85 -23.55
N VAL A 230 22.72 14.95 -22.26
CA VAL A 230 23.51 14.30 -21.20
C VAL A 230 23.24 12.80 -21.20
N LEU A 231 21.97 12.41 -21.15
CA LEU A 231 21.55 11.01 -21.19
C LEU A 231 21.14 10.57 -22.60
N PRO A 232 21.32 9.28 -22.96
CA PRO A 232 20.79 8.74 -24.21
C PRO A 232 19.26 8.93 -24.29
N ALA A 233 18.81 9.53 -25.39
CA ALA A 233 17.39 9.71 -25.71
C ALA A 233 16.87 8.54 -26.56
N ASP A 234 15.56 8.43 -26.69
CA ASP A 234 14.92 7.54 -27.66
C ASP A 234 15.51 7.76 -29.09
N PRO A 235 15.76 6.69 -29.85
CA PRO A 235 15.45 5.27 -29.58
C PRO A 235 16.58 4.51 -28.86
N TYR A 236 17.48 5.19 -28.15
CA TYR A 236 18.65 4.62 -27.48
C TYR A 236 18.47 4.40 -25.98
N GLU A 237 17.25 4.56 -25.47
CA GLU A 237 16.81 4.10 -24.16
C GLU A 237 16.01 2.80 -24.34
N ILE A 238 16.45 1.69 -23.73
CA ILE A 238 15.89 0.35 -23.95
C ILE A 238 15.66 -0.35 -22.62
N GLU A 239 14.47 -0.91 -22.43
CA GLU A 239 14.14 -1.76 -21.29
C GLU A 239 14.66 -3.19 -21.51
N ILE A 240 15.25 -3.78 -20.46
CA ILE A 240 15.78 -5.14 -20.45
C ILE A 240 15.33 -5.82 -19.15
N VAL A 241 14.35 -6.71 -19.26
CA VAL A 241 14.00 -7.64 -18.16
C VAL A 241 14.70 -8.97 -18.40
N ILE A 242 15.41 -9.46 -17.39
CA ILE A 242 16.14 -10.73 -17.41
C ILE A 242 15.38 -11.73 -16.53
N GLN A 243 15.07 -12.91 -17.08
CA GLN A 243 14.27 -13.93 -16.39
C GLN A 243 14.80 -15.34 -16.66
N GLY A 244 15.10 -16.10 -15.60
CA GLY A 244 15.30 -17.54 -15.69
C GLY A 244 13.97 -18.29 -15.86
N ARG A 245 13.91 -19.23 -16.82
CA ARG A 245 12.78 -20.13 -17.08
C ARG A 245 13.30 -21.54 -17.38
N MET A 246 12.42 -22.53 -17.27
CA MET A 246 12.56 -23.90 -17.77
C MET A 246 11.40 -24.22 -18.70
N PHE A 247 11.64 -25.14 -19.63
CA PHE A 247 10.66 -25.56 -20.63
C PHE A 247 10.58 -27.08 -20.72
N ASP A 248 9.40 -27.60 -21.05
CA ASP A 248 9.25 -28.99 -21.46
C ASP A 248 9.67 -29.18 -22.94
N GLU A 249 9.80 -30.42 -23.38
CA GLU A 249 10.14 -30.77 -24.77
C GLU A 249 9.14 -30.24 -25.83
N ASN A 250 7.95 -29.81 -25.42
CA ASN A 250 6.94 -29.18 -26.28
C ASN A 250 7.02 -27.64 -26.27
N GLY A 251 7.98 -27.07 -25.56
CA GLY A 251 8.17 -25.63 -25.42
C GLY A 251 7.16 -24.96 -24.49
N GLN A 252 6.47 -25.70 -23.62
CA GLN A 252 5.64 -25.12 -22.55
C GLN A 252 6.48 -24.76 -21.34
N LEU A 253 6.05 -23.77 -20.56
CA LEU A 253 6.66 -23.44 -19.28
C LEU A 253 6.67 -24.66 -18.35
N PHE A 254 7.84 -24.98 -17.80
CA PHE A 254 8.01 -26.03 -16.82
C PHE A 254 8.39 -25.41 -15.47
N PHE A 255 7.78 -25.86 -14.38
CA PHE A 255 8.10 -25.45 -13.02
C PHE A 255 8.19 -26.70 -12.14
N PRO A 256 9.39 -27.04 -11.59
CA PRO A 256 9.59 -28.24 -10.78
C PRO A 256 8.66 -28.30 -9.57
N ALA A 257 8.03 -29.45 -9.34
CA ALA A 257 7.17 -29.66 -8.17
C ALA A 257 6.97 -31.14 -7.78
N TYR A 258 7.50 -32.09 -8.55
CA TYR A 258 7.26 -33.52 -8.39
C TYR A 258 8.57 -34.33 -8.29
N PRO A 259 8.54 -35.53 -7.68
CA PRO A 259 9.70 -36.43 -7.65
C PRO A 259 10.28 -36.69 -9.05
N GLY A 260 11.60 -36.55 -9.19
CA GLY A 260 12.32 -36.69 -10.46
C GLY A 260 12.45 -35.40 -11.28
N ASP A 261 11.78 -34.32 -10.88
CA ASP A 261 12.02 -32.99 -11.45
C ASP A 261 13.39 -32.43 -10.98
N PRO A 262 14.01 -31.52 -11.74
CA PRO A 262 15.24 -30.84 -11.32
C PRO A 262 15.11 -30.20 -9.93
N ALA A 263 16.16 -30.31 -9.11
CA ALA A 263 16.26 -29.78 -7.75
C ALA A 263 15.23 -30.31 -6.73
N TYR A 264 14.27 -31.16 -7.13
CA TYR A 264 13.32 -31.76 -6.18
C TYR A 264 14.04 -32.58 -5.11
N ASP A 265 14.99 -33.42 -5.53
CA ASP A 265 15.72 -34.26 -4.58
C ASP A 265 16.56 -33.40 -3.62
N ASP A 266 17.14 -32.30 -4.10
CA ASP A 266 17.97 -31.40 -3.30
C ASP A 266 17.14 -30.71 -2.20
N PHE A 267 15.98 -30.14 -2.55
CA PHE A 267 15.15 -29.37 -1.60
C PHE A 267 14.15 -30.18 -0.79
N ILE A 268 13.78 -31.38 -1.24
CA ILE A 268 12.72 -32.18 -0.60
C ILE A 268 13.29 -33.44 0.04
N THR A 269 13.76 -34.40 -0.76
CA THR A 269 14.16 -35.71 -0.18
C THR A 269 15.53 -35.68 0.48
N GLY A 270 16.44 -34.82 0.00
CA GLY A 270 17.79 -34.61 0.50
C GLY A 270 17.79 -33.93 1.86
N GLU A 271 16.88 -32.97 2.05
CA GLU A 271 16.62 -32.31 3.34
C GLU A 271 15.81 -33.18 4.32
N GLY A 272 15.33 -34.35 3.87
CA GLY A 272 14.61 -35.30 4.72
C GLY A 272 13.13 -34.97 4.94
N ALA A 273 12.55 -34.09 4.12
CA ALA A 273 11.13 -33.79 4.15
C ALA A 273 10.28 -35.06 3.89
N VAL A 274 9.18 -35.22 4.63
CA VAL A 274 8.29 -36.38 4.51
C VAL A 274 6.92 -35.91 4.11
N LEU A 275 6.61 -36.04 2.81
CA LEU A 275 5.35 -35.60 2.23
C LEU A 275 4.26 -36.69 2.35
N PRO A 276 3.18 -36.47 3.13
CA PRO A 276 2.12 -37.46 3.28
C PRO A 276 1.33 -37.66 1.97
N PRO A 277 1.11 -38.90 1.48
CA PRO A 277 0.41 -39.16 0.22
C PRO A 277 -1.04 -38.65 0.14
N GLU A 278 -1.68 -38.45 1.29
CA GLU A 278 -3.01 -37.86 1.42
C GLU A 278 -3.06 -36.36 1.10
N ILE A 279 -1.93 -35.65 1.27
CA ILE A 279 -1.79 -34.22 0.98
C ILE A 279 -1.04 -34.05 -0.36
N PHE A 280 0.00 -34.85 -0.58
CA PHE A 280 0.88 -34.84 -1.75
C PHE A 280 0.77 -36.18 -2.52
N PRO A 281 -0.33 -36.42 -3.25
CA PRO A 281 -0.51 -37.66 -4.00
C PRO A 281 0.58 -37.81 -5.07
N GLY A 282 1.35 -38.90 -5.00
CA GLY A 282 2.50 -39.10 -5.90
C GLY A 282 3.74 -38.26 -5.55
N GLY A 283 3.76 -37.63 -4.37
CA GLY A 283 4.88 -36.82 -3.87
C GLY A 283 4.81 -35.34 -4.24
N GLY A 284 3.70 -34.85 -4.83
CA GLY A 284 3.57 -33.43 -5.15
C GLY A 284 2.15 -33.05 -5.59
N PRO A 285 1.96 -31.81 -6.10
CA PRO A 285 2.98 -30.77 -6.25
C PRO A 285 3.42 -30.20 -4.89
N THR A 286 4.70 -29.84 -4.76
CA THR A 286 5.24 -29.12 -3.60
C THR A 286 6.02 -27.89 -4.07
N ALA A 287 5.98 -26.81 -3.30
CA ALA A 287 6.92 -25.71 -3.48
C ALA A 287 8.35 -26.17 -3.18
N LEU A 288 9.31 -25.62 -3.92
CA LEU A 288 10.74 -25.69 -3.61
C LEU A 288 11.14 -24.37 -2.95
N ALA A 289 12.19 -24.39 -2.11
CA ALA A 289 12.67 -23.17 -1.47
C ALA A 289 13.17 -22.16 -2.51
N GLU A 290 13.80 -22.62 -3.59
CA GLU A 290 14.26 -21.77 -4.68
C GLU A 290 14.10 -22.44 -6.05
N PHE A 291 14.12 -21.61 -7.09
CA PHE A 291 14.03 -22.01 -8.49
C PHE A 291 15.14 -21.37 -9.34
N PHE A 292 15.92 -22.23 -9.99
CA PHE A 292 17.00 -21.84 -10.91
C PHE A 292 16.71 -22.28 -12.34
N GLY A 293 16.00 -21.44 -13.10
CA GLY A 293 15.74 -21.73 -14.52
C GLY A 293 17.00 -21.90 -15.35
N ASP A 294 16.98 -22.85 -16.30
CA ASP A 294 18.10 -23.26 -17.15
C ASP A 294 18.13 -22.58 -18.52
N VAL A 295 17.09 -21.80 -18.84
CA VAL A 295 16.98 -20.94 -20.01
C VAL A 295 16.85 -19.47 -19.57
N ILE A 296 17.75 -18.62 -20.04
CA ILE A 296 17.68 -17.17 -19.80
C ILE A 296 16.87 -16.51 -20.89
N LEU A 297 15.79 -15.83 -20.49
CA LEU A 297 15.01 -14.94 -21.33
C LEU A 297 15.44 -13.48 -21.09
N VAL A 298 15.48 -12.73 -22.18
CA VAL A 298 15.53 -11.26 -22.16
C VAL A 298 14.33 -10.73 -22.93
N ASN A 299 13.50 -9.92 -22.28
CA ASN A 299 12.23 -9.42 -22.83
C ASN A 299 11.36 -10.54 -23.45
N GLY A 300 11.31 -11.70 -22.81
CA GLY A 300 10.52 -12.85 -23.27
C GLY A 300 11.15 -13.67 -24.41
N GLN A 301 12.40 -13.43 -24.80
CA GLN A 301 13.10 -14.21 -25.83
C GLN A 301 14.35 -14.89 -25.25
N ALA A 302 14.55 -16.17 -25.55
CA ALA A 302 15.71 -16.94 -25.11
C ALA A 302 17.00 -16.44 -25.79
N TRP A 303 18.01 -16.09 -24.98
CA TRP A 303 19.35 -15.63 -25.38
C TRP A 303 19.38 -14.78 -26.66
N PRO A 304 18.72 -13.62 -26.70
CA PRO A 304 18.62 -12.86 -27.93
C PRO A 304 19.91 -12.09 -28.24
N LYS A 305 19.95 -11.49 -29.42
CA LYS A 305 20.92 -10.46 -29.79
C LYS A 305 20.26 -9.11 -30.01
N LEU A 306 20.99 -8.03 -29.78
CA LEU A 306 20.57 -6.67 -30.13
C LEU A 306 21.58 -6.04 -31.07
N GLU A 307 21.11 -5.54 -32.21
CA GLU A 307 21.93 -4.75 -33.13
C GLU A 307 21.97 -3.29 -32.66
N VAL A 308 23.15 -2.82 -32.29
CA VAL A 308 23.38 -1.47 -31.75
C VAL A 308 24.27 -0.66 -32.68
N GLU A 309 24.11 0.66 -32.62
CA GLU A 309 25.01 1.62 -33.25
C GLU A 309 26.29 1.75 -32.41
N PRO A 310 27.44 2.15 -33.00
CA PRO A 310 28.62 2.50 -32.25
C PRO A 310 28.43 3.86 -31.53
N ARG A 311 27.65 3.85 -30.44
CA ARG A 311 27.32 5.02 -29.59
C ARG A 311 26.93 4.58 -28.17
N LYS A 312 26.64 5.54 -27.29
CA LYS A 312 26.05 5.28 -25.96
C LYS A 312 24.57 4.90 -26.02
N TYR A 313 24.20 3.85 -25.28
CA TYR A 313 22.82 3.40 -25.05
C TYR A 313 22.52 3.40 -23.55
N ARG A 314 21.28 3.74 -23.18
CA ARG A 314 20.73 3.63 -21.82
C ARG A 314 19.89 2.36 -21.74
N PHE A 315 20.15 1.52 -20.76
CA PHE A 315 19.46 0.27 -20.51
C PHE A 315 18.79 0.29 -19.14
N ARG A 316 17.47 0.11 -19.11
CA ARG A 316 16.68 -0.06 -17.88
C ARG A 316 16.64 -1.54 -17.53
N LEU A 317 17.52 -1.98 -16.63
CA LEU A 317 17.64 -3.37 -16.24
C LEU A 317 16.63 -3.71 -15.14
N LEU A 318 15.96 -4.86 -15.27
CA LEU A 318 15.15 -5.49 -14.23
C LEU A 318 15.53 -6.96 -14.09
N ASN A 319 15.79 -7.42 -12.87
CA ASN A 319 15.85 -8.84 -12.56
C ASN A 319 14.44 -9.33 -12.20
N GLY A 320 13.74 -9.89 -13.20
CA GLY A 320 12.40 -10.44 -13.04
C GLY A 320 12.41 -11.96 -12.84
N SER A 321 13.50 -12.53 -12.32
CA SER A 321 13.61 -13.95 -12.00
C SER A 321 12.99 -14.28 -10.64
N ASP A 322 12.76 -15.57 -10.40
CA ASP A 322 12.27 -16.08 -9.12
C ASP A 322 13.32 -15.93 -8.01
N SER A 323 14.42 -16.69 -8.08
CA SER A 323 15.45 -16.74 -7.03
C SER A 323 16.85 -16.34 -7.52
N ARG A 324 17.06 -16.29 -8.83
CA ARG A 324 18.40 -16.18 -9.40
C ARG A 324 19.01 -14.79 -9.20
N PHE A 325 20.14 -14.75 -8.51
CA PHE A 325 21.07 -13.63 -8.53
C PHE A 325 21.93 -13.69 -9.80
N TYR A 326 22.12 -12.55 -10.44
CA TYR A 326 23.08 -12.40 -11.52
C TYR A 326 24.31 -11.63 -11.06
N ILE A 327 25.47 -11.97 -11.62
CA ILE A 327 26.64 -11.10 -11.60
C ILE A 327 26.92 -10.71 -13.04
N LEU A 328 26.42 -9.55 -13.44
CA LEU A 328 26.45 -9.10 -14.83
C LEU A 328 27.84 -8.57 -15.19
N LYS A 329 28.43 -9.11 -16.26
CA LYS A 329 29.69 -8.62 -16.84
C LYS A 329 29.55 -8.50 -18.36
N LEU A 330 30.13 -7.44 -18.94
CA LEU A 330 30.09 -7.21 -20.38
C LEU A 330 31.39 -7.68 -21.03
N GLU A 331 31.39 -8.84 -21.66
CA GLU A 331 32.57 -9.45 -22.27
C GLU A 331 32.78 -8.97 -23.71
N ASN A 332 34.03 -8.67 -24.05
CA ASN A 332 34.51 -8.49 -25.42
C ASN A 332 35.93 -9.03 -25.55
N ASN A 333 36.15 -10.01 -26.45
CA ASN A 333 37.46 -10.55 -26.81
C ASN A 333 38.33 -11.03 -25.62
N GLY A 334 37.72 -11.60 -24.59
CA GLY A 334 38.34 -12.11 -23.38
C GLY A 334 38.54 -11.09 -22.26
N ALA A 335 37.96 -9.88 -22.39
CA ALA A 335 38.05 -8.82 -21.38
C ALA A 335 36.66 -8.27 -21.03
N HIS A 336 36.43 -8.02 -19.74
CA HIS A 336 35.22 -7.35 -19.26
C HIS A 336 35.33 -5.83 -19.42
N GLN A 337 34.34 -5.23 -20.08
CA GLN A 337 34.26 -3.83 -20.40
C GLN A 337 33.51 -3.06 -19.30
N PRO A 338 33.90 -1.81 -19.00
CA PRO A 338 33.18 -0.98 -18.06
C PRO A 338 31.86 -0.47 -18.65
N PHE A 339 30.92 -0.14 -17.77
CA PHE A 339 29.68 0.56 -18.04
C PHE A 339 29.40 1.57 -16.93
N GLN A 340 28.50 2.53 -17.17
CA GLN A 340 28.10 3.51 -16.16
C GLN A 340 26.76 3.10 -15.54
N ILE A 341 26.66 3.10 -14.21
CA ILE A 341 25.39 3.06 -13.48
C ILE A 341 24.99 4.51 -13.20
N ILE A 342 23.76 4.87 -13.58
CA ILE A 342 23.22 6.23 -13.46
C ILE A 342 22.00 6.31 -12.55
N GLY A 343 21.41 5.17 -12.18
CA GLY A 343 20.25 5.10 -11.29
C GLY A 343 20.08 3.71 -10.71
N THR A 344 19.38 3.66 -9.58
CA THR A 344 19.03 2.46 -8.81
C THR A 344 17.52 2.20 -8.92
N ASP A 345 16.96 1.45 -7.96
CA ASP A 345 15.54 1.12 -7.89
C ASP A 345 14.64 2.36 -8.02
N ASP A 346 14.98 3.43 -7.28
CA ASP A 346 14.06 4.53 -6.96
C ASP A 346 14.64 5.95 -7.10
N ALA A 347 15.57 6.15 -8.05
CA ALA A 347 15.93 7.45 -8.65
C ALA A 347 17.21 7.32 -9.51
N LEU A 348 17.59 8.42 -10.17
CA LEU A 348 18.98 8.63 -10.59
C LEU A 348 19.91 8.74 -9.36
N LEU A 349 21.14 8.26 -9.51
CA LEU A 349 22.26 8.55 -8.59
C LEU A 349 22.66 10.03 -8.70
N PRO A 350 23.28 10.64 -7.67
CA PRO A 350 23.82 12.00 -7.77
C PRO A 350 24.80 12.19 -8.93
N ASN A 351 25.65 11.18 -9.16
CA ASN A 351 26.61 11.16 -10.25
C ASN A 351 26.66 9.77 -10.89
N ALA A 352 26.98 9.70 -12.17
CA ALA A 352 27.22 8.44 -12.85
C ALA A 352 28.47 7.73 -12.27
N VAL A 353 28.35 6.44 -11.95
CA VAL A 353 29.41 5.60 -11.36
C VAL A 353 29.85 4.56 -12.38
N THR A 354 31.14 4.20 -12.43
CA THR A 354 31.63 3.18 -13.36
C THR A 354 31.85 1.85 -12.68
N ASN A 355 31.30 0.82 -13.30
CA ASN A 355 31.37 -0.57 -12.86
C ASN A 355 31.84 -1.46 -14.01
N THR A 356 32.51 -2.55 -13.68
CA THR A 356 32.81 -3.66 -14.62
C THR A 356 32.00 -4.92 -14.29
N GLU A 357 31.35 -4.93 -13.14
CA GLU A 357 30.48 -5.97 -12.65
C GLU A 357 29.33 -5.37 -11.84
N LEU A 358 28.19 -6.06 -11.84
CA LEU A 358 26.99 -5.68 -11.11
C LEU A 358 26.37 -6.92 -10.49
N LEU A 359 26.34 -6.99 -9.15
CA LEU A 359 25.48 -7.93 -8.44
C LEU A 359 24.04 -7.49 -8.63
N PHE A 360 23.17 -8.41 -9.05
CA PHE A 360 21.82 -8.06 -9.46
C PHE A 360 20.81 -9.09 -8.96
N ALA A 361 20.15 -8.76 -7.85
CA ALA A 361 19.23 -9.65 -7.15
C ALA A 361 17.79 -9.53 -7.68
N PRO A 362 16.94 -10.54 -7.47
CA PRO A 362 15.51 -10.47 -7.79
C PRO A 362 14.84 -9.18 -7.27
N GLY A 363 14.03 -8.53 -8.12
CA GLY A 363 13.30 -7.30 -7.78
C GLY A 363 14.10 -5.99 -7.92
N GLU A 364 15.44 -6.05 -7.99
CA GLU A 364 16.26 -4.85 -8.18
C GLU A 364 16.15 -4.30 -9.61
N ARG A 365 16.36 -2.98 -9.73
CA ARG A 365 16.53 -2.30 -11.01
C ARG A 365 17.79 -1.45 -11.02
N TYR A 366 18.46 -1.44 -12.16
CA TYR A 366 19.60 -0.56 -12.41
C TYR A 366 19.46 0.10 -13.77
N ASP A 367 19.74 1.40 -13.79
CA ASP A 367 19.82 2.17 -15.02
C ASP A 367 21.28 2.30 -15.44
N VAL A 368 21.60 1.73 -16.60
CA VAL A 368 22.97 1.52 -17.06
C VAL A 368 23.19 2.18 -18.41
N VAL A 369 24.31 2.88 -18.57
CA VAL A 369 24.79 3.36 -19.86
C VAL A 369 25.98 2.54 -20.33
N VAL A 370 25.89 2.03 -21.55
CA VAL A 370 26.98 1.29 -22.22
C VAL A 370 27.42 2.08 -23.43
N ASP A 371 28.73 2.32 -23.55
CA ASP A 371 29.33 3.01 -24.68
C ASP A 371 29.87 2.02 -25.73
N PHE A 372 29.16 1.90 -26.86
CA PHE A 372 29.56 1.05 -27.97
C PHE A 372 30.46 1.75 -29.02
N SER A 373 30.82 3.02 -28.82
CA SER A 373 31.50 3.85 -29.84
C SER A 373 32.82 3.27 -30.33
N ASN A 374 33.54 2.54 -29.47
CA ASN A 374 34.84 1.93 -29.80
C ASN A 374 34.74 0.49 -30.32
N PHE A 375 33.52 0.00 -30.55
CA PHE A 375 33.27 -1.42 -30.83
C PHE A 375 32.66 -1.66 -32.22
N GLU A 376 32.68 -0.67 -33.13
CA GLU A 376 32.13 -0.82 -34.49
C GLU A 376 32.61 -2.12 -35.17
N GLY A 377 31.66 -2.92 -35.66
CA GLY A 377 31.90 -4.21 -36.30
C GLY A 377 32.22 -5.37 -35.35
N GLN A 378 32.21 -5.14 -34.04
CA GLN A 378 32.46 -6.16 -33.02
C GLN A 378 31.16 -6.62 -32.33
N SER A 379 31.29 -7.61 -31.45
CA SER A 379 30.22 -8.09 -30.59
C SER A 379 30.64 -8.07 -29.13
N LEU A 380 29.69 -7.82 -28.24
CA LEU A 380 29.86 -7.91 -26.80
C LEU A 380 28.81 -8.87 -26.24
N ILE A 381 29.16 -9.67 -25.23
CA ILE A 381 28.24 -10.61 -24.58
C ILE A 381 27.98 -10.11 -23.16
N LEU A 382 26.69 -9.97 -22.80
CA LEU A 382 26.31 -9.83 -21.41
C LEU A 382 26.32 -11.23 -20.79
N GLU A 383 27.25 -11.46 -19.87
CA GLU A 383 27.47 -12.72 -19.18
C GLU A 383 26.86 -12.70 -17.77
N ASN A 384 26.56 -13.88 -17.25
CA ASN A 384 26.26 -14.09 -15.84
C ASN A 384 27.42 -14.84 -15.18
N TRP A 385 28.02 -14.22 -14.16
CA TRP A 385 29.07 -14.80 -13.34
C TRP A 385 28.57 -15.24 -11.95
N GLY A 386 27.27 -15.16 -11.67
CA GLY A 386 26.64 -15.73 -10.47
C GLY A 386 26.53 -17.26 -10.55
N GLY A 387 26.10 -17.92 -9.47
CA GLY A 387 25.90 -19.37 -9.43
C GLY A 387 24.58 -19.85 -10.05
N ASP A 388 24.49 -21.15 -10.31
CA ASP A 388 23.24 -21.88 -10.63
C ASP A 388 22.65 -22.51 -9.34
N GLU A 389 22.83 -21.84 -8.21
CA GLU A 389 22.50 -22.29 -6.85
C GLU A 389 22.29 -21.05 -5.93
N PRO A 390 21.86 -21.22 -4.67
CA PRO A 390 21.62 -20.10 -3.75
C PRO A 390 22.82 -19.17 -3.64
N PHE A 391 22.60 -17.85 -3.64
CA PHE A 391 23.70 -16.89 -3.57
C PHE A 391 24.15 -16.68 -2.12
N LYS A 392 25.33 -17.19 -1.77
CA LYS A 392 25.88 -17.18 -0.40
C LYS A 392 26.92 -16.08 -0.16
N GLY A 393 26.89 -15.04 -1.01
CA GLY A 393 27.87 -13.96 -0.98
C GLY A 393 29.23 -14.33 -1.60
N PHE A 394 30.26 -13.58 -1.21
CA PHE A 394 31.61 -13.72 -1.73
C PHE A 394 32.58 -14.17 -0.63
N THR A 395 33.61 -14.91 -1.02
CA THR A 395 34.76 -15.18 -0.17
C THR A 395 35.59 -13.91 0.02
N ALA A 396 36.52 -13.92 0.98
CA ALA A 396 37.47 -12.82 1.17
C ALA A 396 38.39 -12.57 -0.05
N THR A 397 38.48 -13.50 -1.00
CA THR A 397 39.20 -13.34 -2.27
C THR A 397 38.34 -12.80 -3.41
N GLY A 398 37.04 -12.57 -3.17
CA GLY A 398 36.08 -12.07 -4.17
C GLY A 398 35.52 -13.16 -5.09
N GLU A 399 35.68 -14.44 -4.73
CA GLU A 399 35.08 -15.57 -5.46
C GLU A 399 33.69 -15.88 -4.89
N LEU A 400 32.82 -16.55 -5.66
CA LEU A 400 31.52 -16.99 -5.15
C LEU A 400 31.71 -17.97 -3.99
N SER A 401 31.03 -17.72 -2.87
CA SER A 401 31.11 -18.53 -1.66
C SER A 401 30.19 -19.76 -1.73
N ASP A 402 30.60 -20.88 -1.13
CA ASP A 402 29.72 -22.03 -0.85
C ASP A 402 29.01 -21.94 0.51
N GLY A 403 29.28 -20.87 1.29
CA GLY A 403 28.78 -20.68 2.66
C GLY A 403 29.58 -21.42 3.74
N GLU A 404 30.49 -22.31 3.36
CA GLU A 404 31.30 -23.16 4.25
C GLU A 404 32.80 -22.81 4.21
N GLY A 405 33.15 -21.69 3.57
CA GLY A 405 34.52 -21.20 3.43
C GLY A 405 35.26 -21.72 2.19
N GLY A 406 34.57 -22.44 1.31
CA GLY A 406 35.03 -22.80 -0.03
C GLY A 406 34.42 -21.89 -1.10
N THR A 407 34.46 -22.36 -2.34
CA THR A 407 33.98 -21.61 -3.52
C THR A 407 33.13 -22.48 -4.43
N ILE A 408 32.17 -21.84 -5.10
CA ILE A 408 31.33 -22.45 -6.13
C ILE A 408 31.70 -21.92 -7.53
N PRO A 409 31.48 -22.71 -8.60
CA PRO A 409 31.70 -22.22 -9.95
C PRO A 409 30.66 -21.18 -10.37
N PRO A 410 30.99 -20.27 -11.30
CA PRO A 410 29.99 -19.44 -11.95
C PRO A 410 29.06 -20.30 -12.83
N SER A 411 27.93 -19.70 -13.22
CA SER A 411 26.90 -20.29 -14.07
C SER A 411 27.48 -20.89 -15.35
N ASP A 412 26.85 -21.95 -15.86
CA ASP A 412 27.37 -22.68 -17.02
C ASP A 412 27.54 -21.76 -18.25
N PRO A 413 28.77 -21.56 -18.76
CA PRO A 413 29.04 -20.66 -19.88
C PRO A 413 28.41 -21.14 -21.21
N ALA A 414 27.94 -22.39 -21.28
CA ALA A 414 27.20 -22.92 -22.41
C ALA A 414 25.69 -22.63 -22.35
N THR A 415 25.16 -22.17 -21.20
CA THR A 415 23.73 -21.94 -20.94
C THR A 415 23.49 -20.65 -20.13
N THR A 416 23.29 -20.75 -18.82
CA THR A 416 22.87 -19.67 -17.91
C THR A 416 23.96 -18.63 -17.64
N GLY A 417 25.23 -18.95 -17.94
CA GLY A 417 26.36 -18.01 -17.97
C GLY A 417 26.33 -17.02 -19.16
N ARG A 418 25.25 -17.04 -19.95
CA ARG A 418 25.00 -16.14 -21.09
C ARG A 418 23.64 -15.49 -20.93
N ILE A 419 23.55 -14.17 -21.15
CA ILE A 419 22.28 -13.42 -21.10
C ILE A 419 21.84 -13.03 -22.51
N MET A 420 22.61 -12.17 -23.16
CA MET A 420 22.34 -11.68 -24.51
C MET A 420 23.62 -11.21 -25.20
N LYS A 421 23.55 -10.91 -26.49
CA LYS A 421 24.68 -10.40 -27.28
C LYS A 421 24.36 -9.07 -27.93
N PHE A 422 25.24 -8.08 -27.79
CA PHE A 422 25.21 -6.85 -28.56
C PHE A 422 26.08 -7.01 -29.81
N ASN A 423 25.53 -6.68 -30.97
CA ASN A 423 26.26 -6.59 -32.23
C ASN A 423 26.35 -5.13 -32.63
N VAL A 424 27.55 -4.58 -32.68
CA VAL A 424 27.76 -3.16 -32.98
C VAL A 424 27.87 -2.97 -34.49
N SER A 425 26.77 -3.25 -35.19
CA SER A 425 26.72 -3.30 -36.65
C SER A 425 25.64 -2.41 -37.27
N LYS A 426 24.78 -1.80 -36.43
CA LYS A 426 23.73 -0.87 -36.91
C LYS A 426 24.39 0.39 -37.46
N THR A 427 23.87 0.87 -38.59
CA THR A 427 24.38 2.09 -39.24
C THR A 427 24.17 3.28 -38.31
N PHE A 428 25.25 4.03 -38.04
CA PHE A 428 25.22 5.22 -37.20
C PHE A 428 24.27 6.28 -37.76
N ASP A 429 23.27 6.69 -36.98
CA ASP A 429 22.29 7.70 -37.38
C ASP A 429 22.70 9.09 -36.86
N THR A 430 23.13 9.95 -37.78
CA THR A 430 23.58 11.31 -37.50
C THR A 430 22.47 12.27 -37.10
N ASN A 431 21.19 11.85 -37.17
CA ASN A 431 20.06 12.69 -36.75
C ASN A 431 19.94 12.79 -35.23
N TYR A 432 20.60 11.91 -34.48
CA TYR A 432 20.53 11.87 -33.03
C TYR A 432 21.89 12.21 -32.41
N ALA A 433 21.92 13.24 -31.56
CA ALA A 433 23.13 13.66 -30.85
C ALA A 433 23.64 12.57 -29.90
N GLU A 434 24.97 12.40 -29.83
CA GLU A 434 25.60 11.49 -28.88
C GLU A 434 25.43 11.99 -27.44
N ALA A 435 25.19 11.06 -26.51
CA ALA A 435 25.06 11.38 -25.10
C ALA A 435 26.43 11.66 -24.46
N SER A 436 26.48 12.65 -23.57
CA SER A 436 27.73 13.08 -22.93
C SER A 436 28.04 12.42 -21.59
N VAL A 437 27.15 11.58 -21.05
CA VAL A 437 27.32 10.93 -19.75
C VAL A 437 28.59 10.07 -19.70
N GLU A 438 29.37 10.29 -18.65
CA GLU A 438 30.62 9.62 -18.29
C GLU A 438 30.69 9.53 -16.75
N THR A 439 31.64 8.79 -16.19
CA THR A 439 31.89 8.73 -14.74
C THR A 439 31.99 10.13 -14.13
N GLY A 440 31.28 10.37 -13.02
CA GLY A 440 31.27 11.66 -12.33
C GLY A 440 30.40 12.75 -12.97
N THR A 441 29.67 12.43 -14.05
CA THR A 441 28.65 13.34 -14.59
C THR A 441 27.56 13.55 -13.54
N SER A 442 27.28 14.79 -13.17
CA SER A 442 26.20 15.13 -12.23
C SER A 442 24.84 14.93 -12.91
N LEU A 443 23.97 14.16 -12.26
CA LEU A 443 22.65 13.80 -12.77
C LEU A 443 21.53 14.45 -11.95
N ARG A 444 21.81 14.79 -10.69
CA ARG A 444 20.87 15.45 -9.77
C ARG A 444 21.65 16.10 -8.62
N PRO A 445 21.00 16.96 -7.81
CA PRO A 445 21.55 17.35 -6.51
C PRO A 445 21.89 16.14 -5.64
N ALA A 446 22.84 16.30 -4.73
CA ALA A 446 23.18 15.26 -3.76
C ALA A 446 21.92 14.81 -3.00
N ILE A 447 21.83 13.51 -2.75
CA ILE A 447 20.77 12.96 -1.91
C ILE A 447 21.05 13.40 -0.48
N GLU A 448 20.08 14.08 0.13
CA GLU A 448 20.18 14.48 1.54
C GLU A 448 20.05 13.24 2.43
N PRO A 449 20.99 13.00 3.36
CA PRO A 449 20.89 11.91 4.31
C PRO A 449 19.63 12.06 5.18
N LEU A 450 18.87 10.99 5.31
CA LEU A 450 17.74 10.97 6.24
C LEU A 450 18.25 11.11 7.68
N VAL A 451 17.52 11.89 8.48
CA VAL A 451 17.79 12.05 9.91
C VAL A 451 16.74 11.24 10.65
N GLN A 452 17.18 10.21 11.37
CA GLN A 452 16.30 9.38 12.17
C GLN A 452 15.62 10.21 13.27
N ASP A 453 14.30 10.12 13.32
CA ASP A 453 13.45 10.64 14.40
C ASP A 453 12.48 9.59 14.97
N GLY A 454 12.35 8.44 14.31
CA GLY A 454 11.60 7.26 14.75
C GLY A 454 12.47 6.16 15.36
N ALA A 455 11.90 4.95 15.47
CA ALA A 455 12.56 3.81 16.11
C ALA A 455 13.73 3.23 15.29
N THR A 456 14.61 2.49 15.98
CA THR A 456 15.46 1.47 15.35
C THR A 456 14.80 0.12 15.53
N ARG A 457 14.57 -0.63 14.45
CA ARG A 457 13.95 -1.96 14.49
C ARG A 457 14.98 -3.05 14.29
N ASN A 458 14.98 -4.04 15.18
CA ASN A 458 15.86 -5.21 15.10
C ASN A 458 15.10 -6.39 14.48
N LEU A 459 15.29 -6.57 13.18
CA LEU A 459 14.64 -7.57 12.35
C LEU A 459 15.61 -8.70 12.02
N VAL A 460 15.11 -9.91 11.83
CA VAL A 460 15.97 -11.09 11.65
C VAL A 460 15.41 -11.98 10.54
N LEU A 461 16.31 -12.48 9.70
CA LEU A 461 16.03 -13.50 8.70
C LEU A 461 16.41 -14.86 9.26
N PHE A 462 15.48 -15.81 9.21
CA PHE A 462 15.63 -17.17 9.73
C PHE A 462 15.43 -18.21 8.64
N GLU A 463 16.05 -19.36 8.83
CA GLU A 463 15.73 -20.60 8.13
C GLU A 463 15.13 -21.57 9.13
N GLY A 464 13.99 -22.15 8.76
CA GLY A 464 13.26 -23.12 9.55
C GLY A 464 12.79 -24.29 8.71
N MET A 465 11.89 -25.08 9.27
CA MET A 465 11.23 -26.19 8.59
C MET A 465 9.72 -26.07 8.83
N ASP A 466 8.92 -26.36 7.81
CA ASP A 466 7.47 -26.44 7.97
C ASP A 466 7.04 -27.75 8.68
N GLU A 467 5.74 -27.99 8.78
CA GLU A 467 5.17 -29.18 9.41
C GLU A 467 5.48 -30.51 8.68
N PHE A 468 5.94 -30.43 7.43
CA PHE A 468 6.35 -31.58 6.61
C PHE A 468 7.87 -31.78 6.57
N GLY A 469 8.63 -30.88 7.21
CA GLY A 469 10.08 -30.88 7.19
C GLY A 469 10.69 -30.27 5.92
N ARG A 470 9.94 -29.45 5.18
CA ARG A 470 10.46 -28.68 4.03
C ARG A 470 11.11 -27.40 4.54
N LEU A 471 12.20 -26.99 3.90
CA LEU A 471 12.89 -25.73 4.22
C LEU A 471 11.91 -24.55 4.10
N GLN A 472 11.88 -23.71 5.13
CA GLN A 472 10.97 -22.58 5.25
C GLN A 472 11.74 -21.34 5.71
N PRO A 473 12.13 -20.45 4.79
CA PRO A 473 12.68 -19.14 5.12
C PRO A 473 11.60 -18.24 5.75
N LEU A 474 11.98 -17.52 6.80
CA LEU A 474 11.05 -16.77 7.64
C LEU A 474 11.65 -15.41 8.01
N LEU A 475 10.77 -14.42 8.14
CA LEU A 475 11.09 -13.13 8.74
C LEU A 475 10.71 -13.15 10.22
N GLY A 476 11.29 -12.23 10.99
CA GLY A 476 10.94 -12.08 12.38
C GLY A 476 11.64 -10.92 13.06
N THR A 477 11.55 -10.91 14.38
CA THR A 477 12.15 -9.90 15.23
C THR A 477 13.13 -10.53 16.19
N MET A 478 14.09 -9.74 16.68
CA MET A 478 15.02 -10.17 17.73
C MET A 478 14.26 -10.70 18.97
N ASP A 479 13.15 -10.03 19.32
CA ASP A 479 12.39 -10.33 20.53
C ASP A 479 11.50 -11.56 20.40
N LYS A 480 10.81 -11.73 19.27
CA LYS A 480 9.82 -12.82 19.08
C LYS A 480 10.38 -14.03 18.31
N GLY A 481 11.54 -13.89 17.69
CA GLY A 481 12.09 -14.87 16.76
C GLY A 481 11.34 -14.85 15.42
N SER A 482 11.43 -15.95 14.68
CA SER A 482 10.71 -16.18 13.43
C SER A 482 9.21 -16.05 13.61
N GLN A 483 8.54 -15.52 12.60
CA GLN A 483 7.09 -15.28 12.60
C GLN A 483 6.51 -15.60 11.21
N ALA A 484 5.36 -16.25 11.19
CA ALA A 484 4.60 -16.49 9.97
C ALA A 484 3.81 -15.23 9.57
N TRP A 485 3.29 -15.18 8.34
CA TRP A 485 2.51 -14.04 7.84
C TRP A 485 1.30 -13.71 8.72
N PHE A 486 0.53 -14.74 9.13
CA PHE A 486 -0.74 -14.60 9.84
C PHE A 486 -0.58 -14.26 11.33
N GLU A 487 0.65 -14.24 11.84
CA GLU A 487 0.93 -13.79 13.20
C GLU A 487 0.77 -12.27 13.34
N PRO A 488 0.49 -11.73 14.55
CA PRO A 488 0.26 -10.30 14.75
C PRO A 488 1.38 -9.41 14.20
N ILE A 489 1.02 -8.30 13.54
CA ILE A 489 1.96 -7.31 12.99
C ILE A 489 2.88 -6.78 14.10
N THR A 490 4.18 -6.77 13.82
CA THR A 490 5.23 -6.32 14.75
C THR A 490 5.87 -5.00 14.31
N GLU A 491 6.00 -4.80 13.01
CA GLU A 491 6.53 -3.59 12.40
C GLU A 491 5.40 -2.56 12.30
N ASN A 492 5.38 -1.58 13.21
CA ASN A 492 4.35 -0.54 13.23
C ASN A 492 4.99 0.86 13.33
N PRO A 493 5.55 1.42 12.24
CA PRO A 493 6.06 2.80 12.23
C PRO A 493 4.93 3.81 12.47
N MET A 494 5.19 4.93 13.14
CA MET A 494 4.21 6.01 13.17
C MET A 494 4.22 6.80 11.86
N LEU A 495 3.13 7.48 11.57
CA LEU A 495 3.03 8.32 10.38
C LEU A 495 4.07 9.45 10.44
N ASN A 496 4.85 9.55 9.36
CA ASN A 496 6.01 10.42 9.17
C ASN A 496 7.29 10.04 9.92
N ASP A 497 7.33 8.91 10.63
CA ASP A 497 8.57 8.46 11.25
C ASP A 497 9.66 8.21 10.20
N VAL A 498 10.88 8.63 10.51
CA VAL A 498 12.11 8.21 9.85
C VAL A 498 12.78 7.15 10.74
N GLU A 499 12.69 5.89 10.33
CA GLU A 499 13.19 4.76 11.11
C GLU A 499 14.43 4.13 10.48
N VAL A 500 15.27 3.52 11.32
CA VAL A 500 16.35 2.62 10.90
C VAL A 500 15.91 1.19 11.09
N TRP A 501 15.97 0.38 10.03
CA TRP A 501 15.74 -1.06 10.12
C TRP A 501 17.09 -1.79 10.06
N GLU A 502 17.42 -2.50 11.13
CA GLU A 502 18.60 -3.36 11.23
C GLU A 502 18.16 -4.80 10.94
N VAL A 503 18.52 -5.31 9.76
CA VAL A 503 18.13 -6.64 9.29
C VAL A 503 19.31 -7.59 9.44
N TYR A 504 19.23 -8.49 10.41
CA TYR A 504 20.24 -9.50 10.70
C TYR A 504 19.97 -10.75 9.86
N ASN A 505 20.86 -11.06 8.92
CA ASN A 505 20.76 -12.31 8.17
C ASN A 505 21.50 -13.43 8.89
N THR A 506 20.75 -14.34 9.53
CA THR A 506 21.31 -15.53 10.22
C THR A 506 21.36 -16.77 9.34
N THR A 507 20.86 -16.67 8.10
CA THR A 507 20.72 -17.78 7.15
C THR A 507 22.00 -18.00 6.36
N ALA A 508 22.09 -19.14 5.66
CA ALA A 508 23.24 -19.43 4.79
C ALA A 508 23.23 -18.58 3.50
N ASP A 509 22.07 -18.10 3.08
CA ASP A 509 21.84 -17.49 1.77
C ASP A 509 21.58 -15.98 1.86
N ALA A 510 21.87 -15.25 0.79
CA ALA A 510 21.57 -13.84 0.69
C ALA A 510 20.10 -13.63 0.30
N HIS A 511 19.45 -12.63 0.90
CA HIS A 511 18.05 -12.33 0.64
C HIS A 511 17.89 -10.90 0.12
N PRO A 512 17.28 -10.67 -1.06
CA PRO A 512 16.89 -9.33 -1.50
C PRO A 512 15.65 -8.91 -0.74
N ILE A 513 15.79 -8.07 0.29
CA ILE A 513 14.65 -7.61 1.08
C ILE A 513 14.04 -6.37 0.44
N HIS A 514 12.76 -6.45 0.11
CA HIS A 514 11.93 -5.38 -0.42
C HIS A 514 11.00 -4.83 0.67
N LEU A 515 10.88 -3.49 0.73
CA LEU A 515 9.88 -2.79 1.54
C LEU A 515 8.91 -2.07 0.60
N HIS A 516 7.61 -2.33 0.76
CA HIS A 516 6.59 -1.54 0.08
C HIS A 516 6.55 -0.10 0.64
N LEU A 517 5.82 0.78 -0.06
CA LEU A 517 5.64 2.22 0.22
C LEU A 517 6.90 3.07 0.08
N VAL A 518 8.00 2.67 0.70
CA VAL A 518 9.14 3.55 0.97
C VAL A 518 10.31 3.30 0.02
N SER A 519 11.00 4.37 -0.36
CA SER A 519 12.40 4.28 -0.77
C SER A 519 13.29 4.49 0.46
N PHE A 520 14.44 3.81 0.51
CA PHE A 520 15.39 3.87 1.62
C PHE A 520 16.83 4.12 1.15
N GLN A 521 17.64 4.60 2.07
CA GLN A 521 19.10 4.66 1.93
C GLN A 521 19.72 3.47 2.65
N ILE A 522 20.67 2.78 2.02
CA ILE A 522 21.54 1.81 2.71
C ILE A 522 22.57 2.61 3.52
N LEU A 523 22.62 2.38 4.82
CA LEU A 523 23.59 3.01 5.71
C LEU A 523 24.91 2.27 5.72
N ASP A 524 24.85 0.96 5.99
CA ASP A 524 26.01 0.07 5.99
C ASP A 524 25.60 -1.40 6.11
N ARG A 525 26.59 -2.27 5.89
CA ARG A 525 26.57 -3.69 6.24
C ARG A 525 27.68 -3.99 7.23
N ARG A 526 27.44 -4.88 8.18
CA ARG A 526 28.41 -5.23 9.21
C ARG A 526 28.38 -6.72 9.55
N PRO A 527 29.50 -7.44 9.50
CA PRO A 527 29.54 -8.86 9.85
C PRO A 527 29.34 -9.07 11.35
N PHE A 528 28.58 -10.11 11.69
CA PHE A 528 28.28 -10.53 13.06
C PHE A 528 28.29 -12.05 13.19
N GLU A 529 28.52 -12.52 14.41
CA GLU A 529 28.23 -13.89 14.84
C GLU A 529 27.08 -13.85 15.85
N GLY A 530 26.24 -14.89 15.87
CA GLY A 530 25.12 -15.02 16.79
C GLY A 530 24.56 -16.44 16.83
N GLU A 531 23.97 -16.81 17.96
CA GLU A 531 23.35 -18.13 18.19
C GLU A 531 21.83 -18.04 17.93
N VAL A 532 21.34 -18.94 17.07
CA VAL A 532 19.91 -19.11 16.80
C VAL A 532 19.42 -20.35 17.56
N GLU A 533 18.51 -20.16 18.50
CA GLU A 533 17.82 -21.25 19.19
C GLU A 533 16.58 -21.67 18.39
N GLU A 534 16.40 -22.97 18.19
CA GLU A 534 15.17 -23.50 17.60
C GLU A 534 13.95 -23.20 18.48
N LYS A 535 12.84 -22.84 17.83
CA LYS A 535 11.53 -22.66 18.47
C LYS A 535 10.44 -23.35 17.66
N PRO A 536 9.32 -23.77 18.28
CA PRO A 536 8.13 -24.13 17.52
C PRO A 536 7.65 -22.94 16.68
N GLN A 537 7.43 -23.16 15.38
CA GLN A 537 6.85 -22.17 14.48
C GLN A 537 5.39 -22.58 14.19
N PRO A 538 4.39 -21.75 14.54
CA PRO A 538 3.01 -22.05 14.18
C PRO A 538 2.83 -22.02 12.66
N MET A 539 1.98 -22.92 12.16
CA MET A 539 1.57 -23.01 10.74
C MET A 539 0.10 -22.60 10.57
N HIS A 540 -0.27 -22.20 9.35
CA HIS A 540 -1.59 -21.67 9.02
C HIS A 540 -2.75 -22.65 9.25
N ASP A 541 -2.47 -23.96 9.29
CA ASP A 541 -3.43 -25.04 9.56
C ASP A 541 -3.56 -25.41 11.05
N GLY A 542 -2.81 -24.71 11.92
CA GLY A 542 -2.75 -24.94 13.36
C GLY A 542 -1.74 -26.02 13.79
N SER A 543 -0.99 -26.60 12.85
CA SER A 543 0.16 -27.44 13.13
C SER A 543 1.41 -26.60 13.49
N PHE A 544 2.55 -27.27 13.67
CA PHE A 544 3.80 -26.62 14.03
C PHE A 544 4.96 -27.18 13.21
N GLY A 545 5.76 -26.27 12.65
CA GLY A 545 7.11 -26.53 12.17
C GLY A 545 8.17 -26.08 13.18
N ILE A 546 9.37 -25.84 12.68
CA ILE A 546 10.56 -25.39 13.41
C ILE A 546 10.95 -24.03 12.86
N GLY A 547 11.11 -23.05 13.74
CA GLY A 547 11.65 -21.73 13.42
C GLY A 547 12.85 -21.43 14.31
N GLY A 548 13.27 -20.17 14.32
CA GLY A 548 14.48 -19.74 15.03
C GLY A 548 14.24 -18.50 15.91
N LYS A 549 15.09 -18.32 16.91
CA LYS A 549 15.20 -17.07 17.65
C LYS A 549 16.67 -16.73 17.86
N LEU A 550 17.09 -15.59 17.30
CA LEU A 550 18.42 -15.04 17.54
C LEU A 550 18.49 -14.54 18.98
N VAL A 551 19.41 -15.11 19.76
CA VAL A 551 19.48 -14.83 21.19
C VAL A 551 20.38 -13.62 21.42
N GLY A 552 19.80 -12.44 21.69
CA GLY A 552 20.53 -11.15 21.67
C GLY A 552 21.80 -11.00 22.52
N HIS A 553 22.06 -11.87 23.51
CA HIS A 553 23.35 -11.87 24.23
C HIS A 553 24.49 -12.56 23.47
N SER A 554 24.20 -13.14 22.30
CA SER A 554 25.15 -13.86 21.44
C SER A 554 25.68 -13.01 20.28
N ILE A 555 25.17 -11.78 20.07
CA ILE A 555 25.56 -10.96 18.92
C ILE A 555 26.94 -10.35 19.17
N GLU A 556 27.93 -10.83 18.43
CA GLU A 556 29.29 -10.29 18.42
C GLU A 556 29.62 -9.77 17.01
N PHE A 557 29.88 -8.46 16.89
CA PHE A 557 30.34 -7.91 15.62
C PHE A 557 31.80 -8.28 15.36
N THR A 558 32.05 -8.98 14.26
CA THR A 558 33.36 -9.54 13.92
C THR A 558 34.20 -8.63 13.03
N GLY A 559 33.63 -7.51 12.56
CA GLY A 559 34.30 -6.55 11.69
C GLY A 559 33.76 -5.12 11.77
N PRO A 560 34.38 -4.18 11.02
CA PRO A 560 33.87 -2.82 10.87
C PRO A 560 32.55 -2.82 10.09
N ALA A 561 31.77 -1.75 10.26
CA ALA A 561 30.67 -1.46 9.35
C ALA A 561 31.23 -0.88 8.04
N GLU A 562 30.68 -1.32 6.91
CA GLU A 562 31.06 -0.90 5.57
C GLU A 562 29.85 -0.24 4.91
N GLY A 563 30.01 1.00 4.43
CA GLY A 563 28.95 1.72 3.74
C GLY A 563 28.51 1.02 2.45
N PRO A 564 27.41 1.49 1.81
CA PRO A 564 27.02 0.98 0.51
C PRO A 564 28.14 1.17 -0.52
N ASP A 565 28.17 0.29 -1.52
CA ASP A 565 28.99 0.53 -2.70
C ASP A 565 28.55 1.83 -3.40
N ASP A 566 29.45 2.45 -4.16
CA ASP A 566 29.16 3.73 -4.84
C ASP A 566 27.89 3.68 -5.72
N HIS A 567 27.58 2.51 -6.29
CA HIS A 567 26.40 2.29 -7.12
C HIS A 567 25.11 1.98 -6.34
N GLU A 568 25.23 1.66 -5.05
CA GLU A 568 24.11 1.47 -4.12
C GLU A 568 23.82 2.74 -3.29
N ALA A 569 24.67 3.78 -3.38
CA ALA A 569 24.56 5.05 -2.66
C ALA A 569 23.44 5.97 -3.19
N GLY A 570 22.34 5.39 -3.66
CA GLY A 570 21.13 6.03 -4.14
C GLY A 570 19.90 5.75 -3.27
N TRP A 571 18.72 5.96 -3.84
CA TRP A 571 17.47 5.47 -3.28
C TRP A 571 17.22 4.04 -3.77
N LYS A 572 17.00 3.13 -2.83
CA LYS A 572 16.67 1.73 -3.09
C LYS A 572 15.32 1.39 -2.48
N ASP A 573 14.67 0.37 -2.99
CA ASP A 573 13.50 -0.25 -2.33
C ASP A 573 13.72 -1.74 -2.09
N THR A 574 14.78 -2.31 -2.67
CA THR A 574 15.16 -3.71 -2.57
C THR A 574 16.67 -3.77 -2.31
N ALA A 575 17.11 -4.43 -1.25
CA ALA A 575 18.54 -4.52 -0.92
C ALA A 575 18.97 -5.93 -0.54
N VAL A 576 20.19 -6.29 -0.94
CA VAL A 576 20.76 -7.60 -0.62
C VAL A 576 21.25 -7.64 0.82
N MET A 577 20.65 -8.55 1.60
CA MET A 577 21.05 -8.90 2.96
C MET A 577 22.01 -10.09 2.89
N LEU A 578 23.31 -9.84 3.01
CA LEU A 578 24.33 -10.89 2.91
C LEU A 578 24.36 -11.79 4.17
N PRO A 579 24.67 -13.09 4.02
CA PRO A 579 24.80 -14.03 5.14
C PRO A 579 25.77 -13.54 6.22
N GLY A 580 25.40 -13.71 7.49
CA GLY A 580 26.24 -13.35 8.63
C GLY A 580 26.50 -11.84 8.75
N GLN A 581 25.70 -11.00 8.10
CA GLN A 581 25.78 -9.55 8.20
C GLN A 581 24.46 -8.96 8.69
N VAL A 582 24.56 -7.89 9.49
CA VAL A 582 23.46 -6.96 9.68
C VAL A 582 23.56 -5.89 8.61
N THR A 583 22.48 -5.66 7.89
CA THR A 583 22.35 -4.55 6.95
C THR A 583 21.42 -3.52 7.56
N ARG A 584 21.79 -2.25 7.48
CA ARG A 584 21.03 -1.14 8.06
C ARG A 584 20.51 -0.25 6.96
N VAL A 585 19.20 -0.07 6.92
CA VAL A 585 18.53 0.84 5.98
C VAL A 585 17.76 1.91 6.75
N ILE A 586 17.60 3.09 6.18
CA ILE A 586 16.82 4.20 6.75
C ILE A 586 15.74 4.65 5.77
N ALA A 587 14.50 4.72 6.24
CA ALA A 587 13.31 5.05 5.45
C ALA A 587 12.38 6.02 6.19
N LYS A 588 11.63 6.82 5.43
CA LYS A 588 10.54 7.65 5.94
C LYS A 588 9.20 6.99 5.62
N PHE A 589 8.31 6.90 6.61
CA PHE A 589 6.99 6.26 6.49
C PHE A 589 5.87 7.31 6.50
N ASP A 590 5.59 7.94 5.37
CA ASP A 590 4.74 9.14 5.28
C ASP A 590 3.32 8.90 4.75
N ARG A 591 2.90 7.64 4.57
CA ARG A 591 1.52 7.30 4.25
C ARG A 591 0.94 6.25 5.18
N PRO A 592 -0.27 6.48 5.73
CA PRO A 592 -0.86 5.55 6.66
C PRO A 592 -1.40 4.31 5.94
N GLY A 593 -1.44 3.19 6.65
CA GLY A 593 -2.07 1.96 6.15
C GLY A 593 -1.23 0.72 6.36
N ARG A 594 -1.76 -0.41 5.89
CA ARG A 594 -1.07 -1.71 5.93
C ARG A 594 -0.24 -1.87 4.67
N TYR A 595 1.00 -2.31 4.83
CA TYR A 595 1.96 -2.59 3.76
C TYR A 595 2.69 -3.90 4.09
N VAL A 596 3.62 -4.32 3.25
CA VAL A 596 4.41 -5.53 3.47
C VAL A 596 5.90 -5.29 3.26
N TRP A 597 6.70 -6.09 3.94
CA TRP A 597 8.13 -6.23 3.67
C TRP A 597 8.43 -7.72 3.52
N HIS A 598 9.29 -8.07 2.56
CA HIS A 598 9.53 -9.47 2.22
C HIS A 598 10.86 -9.71 1.52
N CYS A 599 11.29 -10.97 1.51
CA CYS A 599 12.29 -11.43 0.56
C CYS A 599 11.68 -11.45 -0.84
N HIS A 600 12.40 -10.93 -1.82
CA HIS A 600 11.98 -10.90 -3.23
C HIS A 600 12.52 -12.11 -4.03
N ILE A 601 13.06 -13.12 -3.35
CA ILE A 601 13.08 -14.47 -3.89
C ILE A 601 11.65 -14.99 -3.81
N LEU A 602 10.94 -15.09 -4.94
CA LEU A 602 9.48 -15.31 -4.93
C LEU A 602 9.10 -16.66 -4.29
N SER A 603 9.95 -17.68 -4.42
CA SER A 603 9.78 -18.95 -3.73
C SER A 603 9.91 -18.83 -2.20
N HIS A 604 10.78 -17.94 -1.69
CA HIS A 604 10.85 -17.60 -0.26
C HIS A 604 9.62 -16.79 0.17
N GLU A 605 9.22 -15.79 -0.62
CA GLU A 605 8.04 -14.94 -0.37
C GLU A 605 6.78 -15.78 -0.10
N ASP A 606 6.49 -16.74 -0.99
CA ASP A 606 5.29 -17.58 -0.91
C ASP A 606 5.35 -18.64 0.21
N HIS A 607 6.52 -18.91 0.80
CA HIS A 607 6.73 -19.99 1.77
C HIS A 607 7.78 -19.67 2.86
N GLU A 608 7.65 -18.64 3.69
CA GLU A 608 6.59 -17.63 3.90
C GLU A 608 7.29 -16.33 4.36
N MET A 609 8.37 -15.96 3.65
CA MET A 609 9.33 -14.93 4.04
C MET A 609 8.82 -13.51 3.73
N MET A 610 7.58 -13.25 4.17
CA MET A 610 6.85 -12.01 4.00
C MET A 610 6.09 -11.66 5.28
N ARG A 611 6.15 -10.39 5.69
CA ARG A 611 5.48 -9.90 6.88
C ARG A 611 4.76 -8.57 6.61
N PRO A 612 3.54 -8.40 7.16
CA PRO A 612 2.86 -7.12 7.12
C PRO A 612 3.51 -6.13 8.10
N PHE A 613 3.50 -4.85 7.73
CA PHE A 613 3.73 -3.71 8.62
C PHE A 613 2.58 -2.71 8.54
N HIS A 614 2.44 -1.84 9.54
CA HIS A 614 1.38 -0.82 9.55
C HIS A 614 1.92 0.56 9.90
N VAL A 615 1.70 1.53 9.02
CA VAL A 615 2.09 2.93 9.25
C VAL A 615 0.95 3.68 9.91
N GLY A 616 1.22 4.29 11.07
CA GLY A 616 0.23 4.98 11.88
C GLY A 616 -0.42 4.09 12.95
N PRO A 617 -1.49 4.56 13.61
CA PRO A 617 -2.13 3.83 14.69
C PRO A 617 -2.73 2.52 14.19
N GLN A 618 -2.36 1.41 14.84
CA GLN A 618 -2.82 0.07 14.48
C GLN A 618 -4.36 -0.07 14.62
N TYR A 619 -4.98 -0.53 13.54
CA TYR A 619 -6.30 -1.20 13.39
C TYR A 619 -7.50 -0.39 12.87
N PRO A 620 -7.99 -0.77 11.66
CA PRO A 620 -9.40 -0.99 11.39
C PRO A 620 -9.86 -2.30 12.06
N LEU A 621 -11.00 -2.26 12.75
CA LEU A 621 -11.63 -3.37 13.49
C LEU A 621 -11.80 -4.67 12.68
N ASP A 622 -11.84 -4.60 11.34
CA ASP A 622 -12.15 -5.71 10.43
C ASP A 622 -11.18 -6.90 10.45
N PHE A 623 -9.88 -6.67 10.65
CA PHE A 623 -8.89 -7.76 10.71
C PHE A 623 -9.04 -8.61 11.97
N MET A 624 -9.38 -7.99 13.11
CA MET A 624 -9.59 -8.68 14.39
C MET A 624 -10.89 -9.52 14.38
N LEU A 625 -11.89 -9.09 13.60
CA LEU A 625 -13.17 -9.77 13.44
C LEU A 625 -13.10 -11.05 12.61
N HIS A 626 -12.19 -11.10 11.63
CA HIS A 626 -11.92 -12.32 10.87
C HIS A 626 -11.37 -13.42 11.79
N HIS A 627 -10.43 -13.07 12.67
CA HIS A 627 -9.80 -14.02 13.61
C HIS A 627 -10.80 -14.59 14.63
N ILE A 628 -11.70 -13.77 15.16
CA ILE A 628 -12.77 -14.21 16.09
C ILE A 628 -13.79 -15.12 15.39
N LYS A 629 -14.15 -14.82 14.13
CA LYS A 629 -15.06 -15.67 13.32
C LYS A 629 -14.49 -17.06 13.08
N VAL A 630 -13.16 -17.16 12.85
CA VAL A 630 -12.45 -18.43 12.67
C VAL A 630 -12.42 -19.24 13.98
N LEU A 631 -12.14 -18.60 15.12
CA LEU A 631 -12.08 -19.26 16.43
C LEU A 631 -13.46 -19.78 16.91
N LEU A 632 -14.54 -19.06 16.59
CA LEU A 632 -15.92 -19.49 16.90
C LEU A 632 -16.42 -20.64 16.00
N ALA A 633 -15.70 -20.98 14.94
CA ALA A 633 -16.05 -22.06 14.02
C ALA A 633 -15.43 -23.42 14.41
N ASP A 634 -14.54 -23.48 15.41
CA ASP A 634 -13.86 -24.72 15.82
C ASP A 634 -14.83 -25.77 16.45
N PRO A 635 -15.01 -26.95 15.84
CA PRO A 635 -15.88 -28.01 16.33
C PRO A 635 -15.36 -28.76 17.58
N SER A 636 -14.17 -28.46 18.10
CA SER A 636 -13.56 -29.14 19.25
C SER A 636 -14.13 -28.74 20.63
N THR A 637 -14.99 -27.70 20.70
CA THR A 637 -15.56 -27.21 21.97
C THR A 637 -16.63 -28.15 22.54
N PRO A 638 -16.53 -28.59 23.82
CA PRO A 638 -17.52 -29.49 24.42
C PRO A 638 -18.92 -28.89 24.47
N SER A 639 -19.92 -29.70 24.13
CA SER A 639 -21.36 -29.36 23.98
C SER A 639 -22.12 -28.77 25.19
N ARG A 640 -21.45 -28.36 26.27
CA ARG A 640 -22.12 -27.81 27.48
C ARG A 640 -22.07 -26.28 27.63
N SER A 641 -21.31 -25.55 26.80
CA SER A 641 -21.19 -24.07 26.87
C SER A 641 -21.46 -23.37 25.52
N ARG A 642 -22.05 -24.07 24.55
CA ARG A 642 -22.24 -23.58 23.18
C ARG A 642 -23.12 -22.33 23.09
N ASN A 643 -24.12 -22.23 23.96
CA ASN A 643 -25.06 -21.10 23.99
C ASN A 643 -24.38 -19.81 24.46
N ASP A 644 -23.56 -19.85 25.53
CA ASP A 644 -22.90 -18.65 26.05
C ASP A 644 -21.86 -18.09 25.06
N LEU A 645 -21.18 -18.97 24.30
CA LEU A 645 -20.26 -18.56 23.23
C LEU A 645 -21.01 -18.05 21.99
N GLN A 646 -22.22 -18.56 21.72
CA GLN A 646 -23.10 -18.03 20.68
C GLN A 646 -23.69 -16.67 21.05
N ASP A 647 -24.03 -16.47 22.32
CA ASP A 647 -24.49 -15.20 22.85
C ASP A 647 -23.33 -14.20 22.82
N ALA A 648 -22.13 -14.59 23.25
CA ALA A 648 -20.92 -13.77 23.11
C ALA A 648 -20.66 -13.36 21.66
N LYS A 649 -20.83 -14.29 20.70
CA LYS A 649 -20.76 -13.98 19.27
C LYS A 649 -21.77 -12.90 18.86
N ALA A 650 -23.02 -13.02 19.32
CA ALA A 650 -24.06 -12.04 19.00
C ALA A 650 -23.72 -10.65 19.60
N TYR A 651 -23.22 -10.59 20.84
CA TYR A 651 -22.76 -9.34 21.45
C TYR A 651 -21.53 -8.77 20.76
N ILE A 652 -20.64 -9.60 20.21
CA ILE A 652 -19.52 -9.11 19.39
C ILE A 652 -20.05 -8.56 18.07
N GLU A 653 -20.98 -9.27 17.41
CA GLU A 653 -21.63 -8.79 16.17
C GLU A 653 -22.42 -7.49 16.38
N GLU A 654 -23.04 -7.34 17.55
CA GLU A 654 -23.67 -6.10 18.01
C GLU A 654 -22.62 -5.02 18.28
N ALA A 655 -21.55 -5.31 19.02
CA ALA A 655 -20.44 -4.37 19.24
C ALA A 655 -19.82 -3.87 17.94
N ILE A 656 -19.74 -4.71 16.89
CA ILE A 656 -19.29 -4.32 15.55
C ILE A 656 -20.28 -3.37 14.90
N ALA A 657 -21.57 -3.72 14.94
CA ALA A 657 -22.60 -2.88 14.36
C ALA A 657 -22.61 -1.49 15.02
N GLU A 658 -22.55 -1.46 16.35
CA GLU A 658 -22.49 -0.25 17.15
C GLU A 658 -21.18 0.53 16.90
N TYR A 659 -20.03 -0.14 16.79
CA TYR A 659 -18.75 0.51 16.45
C TYR A 659 -18.79 1.14 15.05
N ASN A 660 -19.32 0.42 14.06
CA ASN A 660 -19.46 0.89 12.69
C ASN A 660 -20.47 2.04 12.58
N ASP A 661 -21.47 2.07 13.45
CA ASP A 661 -22.44 3.16 13.56
C ASP A 661 -21.92 4.32 14.44
N GLY A 662 -20.68 4.24 14.97
CA GLY A 662 -20.03 5.27 15.77
C GLY A 662 -20.49 5.35 17.24
N ASP A 663 -21.22 4.34 17.73
CA ASP A 663 -21.73 4.25 19.10
C ASP A 663 -20.78 3.44 19.99
N TYR A 664 -19.70 4.09 20.39
CA TYR A 664 -18.63 3.49 21.20
C TYR A 664 -19.08 3.12 22.62
N GLU A 665 -20.08 3.80 23.18
CA GLU A 665 -20.64 3.46 24.50
C GLU A 665 -21.34 2.10 24.43
N ASN A 666 -22.23 1.92 23.46
CA ASN A 666 -22.88 0.63 23.20
C ASN A 666 -21.86 -0.45 22.79
N THR A 667 -20.82 -0.08 22.04
CA THR A 667 -19.71 -0.97 21.69
C THR A 667 -19.04 -1.56 22.95
N TYR A 668 -18.75 -0.73 23.94
CA TYR A 668 -18.16 -1.20 25.20
C TYR A 668 -19.13 -2.00 26.06
N GLU A 669 -20.43 -1.69 26.05
CA GLU A 669 -21.43 -2.49 26.74
C GLU A 669 -21.55 -3.89 26.12
N ALA A 670 -21.61 -3.96 24.80
CA ALA A 670 -21.68 -5.21 24.05
C ALA A 670 -20.38 -6.04 24.21
N LEU A 671 -19.21 -5.41 24.18
CA LEU A 671 -17.93 -6.08 24.50
C LEU A 671 -17.87 -6.57 25.95
N ARG A 672 -18.39 -5.79 26.91
CA ARG A 672 -18.46 -6.20 28.32
C ARG A 672 -19.34 -7.44 28.48
N ASP A 673 -20.51 -7.45 27.85
CA ASP A 673 -21.44 -8.57 27.91
C ASP A 673 -20.86 -9.81 27.20
N ALA A 674 -20.12 -9.64 26.10
CA ALA A 674 -19.36 -10.71 25.46
C ALA A 674 -18.27 -11.30 26.39
N VAL A 675 -17.46 -10.45 27.02
CA VAL A 675 -16.43 -10.82 27.99
C VAL A 675 -17.04 -11.59 29.16
N ASP A 676 -18.15 -11.11 29.73
CA ASP A 676 -18.83 -11.75 30.84
C ASP A 676 -19.36 -13.14 30.47
N ASN A 677 -19.90 -13.30 29.26
CA ASN A 677 -20.41 -14.59 28.77
C ASN A 677 -19.28 -15.61 28.55
N VAL A 678 -18.17 -15.20 27.93
CA VAL A 678 -17.00 -16.06 27.70
C VAL A 678 -16.34 -16.45 29.02
N ASP A 679 -16.13 -15.52 29.94
CA ASP A 679 -15.56 -15.77 31.27
C ASP A 679 -16.47 -16.70 32.11
N SER A 680 -17.79 -16.53 31.99
CA SER A 680 -18.79 -17.42 32.58
C SER A 680 -18.75 -18.85 32.00
N ALA A 681 -18.53 -18.98 30.68
CA ALA A 681 -18.34 -20.26 30.02
C ALA A 681 -17.05 -20.96 30.47
N ILE A 682 -15.94 -20.23 30.61
CA ILE A 682 -14.65 -20.74 31.12
C ILE A 682 -14.81 -21.29 32.54
N ARG A 683 -15.49 -20.55 33.43
CA ARG A 683 -15.79 -21.03 34.79
C ARG A 683 -16.63 -22.31 34.82
N ARG A 684 -17.43 -22.58 33.77
CA ARG A 684 -18.19 -23.83 33.58
C ARG A 684 -17.40 -24.94 32.89
N GLY A 685 -16.14 -24.72 32.55
CA GLY A 685 -15.22 -25.71 31.99
C GLY A 685 -15.02 -25.62 30.47
N ALA A 686 -15.38 -24.50 29.83
CA ALA A 686 -15.08 -24.26 28.41
C ALA A 686 -13.59 -23.90 28.22
N ASN A 687 -12.97 -24.38 27.13
CA ASN A 687 -11.61 -23.99 26.74
C ASN A 687 -11.67 -22.81 25.76
N ALA A 688 -11.93 -21.60 26.28
CA ALA A 688 -12.17 -20.39 25.49
C ALA A 688 -11.33 -19.18 25.96
N MET A 689 -10.20 -19.42 26.63
CA MET A 689 -9.34 -18.35 27.16
C MET A 689 -8.81 -17.44 26.04
N HIS A 690 -8.49 -18.01 24.88
CA HIS A 690 -8.02 -17.26 23.71
C HIS A 690 -9.09 -16.29 23.17
N VAL A 691 -10.38 -16.66 23.21
CA VAL A 691 -11.49 -15.76 22.85
C VAL A 691 -11.58 -14.61 23.84
N LEU A 692 -11.45 -14.90 25.13
CA LEU A 692 -11.48 -13.88 26.18
C LEU A 692 -10.31 -12.91 26.04
N ASP A 693 -9.10 -13.42 25.80
CA ASP A 693 -7.92 -12.59 25.58
C ASP A 693 -8.08 -11.68 24.36
N GLY A 694 -8.62 -12.20 23.24
CA GLY A 694 -8.90 -11.41 22.04
C GLY A 694 -9.94 -10.30 22.26
N LEU A 695 -11.00 -10.56 23.04
CA LEU A 695 -11.98 -9.52 23.40
C LEU A 695 -11.37 -8.41 24.24
N MET A 696 -10.49 -8.78 25.16
CA MET A 696 -9.78 -7.81 25.99
C MET A 696 -8.81 -6.96 25.16
N ASP A 697 -8.19 -7.55 24.14
CA ASP A 697 -7.30 -6.83 23.22
C ASP A 697 -8.07 -5.85 22.33
N ILE A 698 -9.27 -6.20 21.87
CA ILE A 698 -10.17 -5.27 21.15
C ILE A 698 -10.54 -4.08 22.03
N ALA A 699 -11.01 -4.33 23.25
CA ALA A 699 -11.40 -3.26 24.15
C ALA A 699 -10.24 -2.35 24.54
N ARG A 700 -9.04 -2.90 24.67
CA ARG A 700 -7.80 -2.13 24.89
C ARG A 700 -7.46 -1.30 23.67
N ALA A 701 -7.54 -1.86 22.46
CA ALA A 701 -7.24 -1.18 21.21
C ALA A 701 -8.16 0.03 20.96
N ILE A 702 -9.47 -0.12 21.21
CA ILE A 702 -10.45 0.99 21.09
C ILE A 702 -10.06 2.14 22.05
N ALA A 703 -9.68 1.81 23.30
CA ALA A 703 -9.29 2.82 24.28
C ALA A 703 -7.95 3.48 23.93
N THR A 704 -6.98 2.71 23.42
CA THR A 704 -5.70 3.24 22.93
C THR A 704 -5.87 4.14 21.72
N SER A 705 -6.74 3.79 20.77
CA SER A 705 -7.05 4.64 19.62
C SER A 705 -7.64 5.98 20.04
N ALA A 706 -8.64 5.98 20.94
CA ALA A 706 -9.20 7.22 21.49
C ALA A 706 -8.15 8.04 22.25
N LEU A 707 -7.25 7.40 22.99
CA LEU A 707 -6.16 8.07 23.70
C LEU A 707 -5.16 8.72 22.74
N ASN A 708 -4.78 8.04 21.66
CA ASN A 708 -3.90 8.61 20.64
C ASN A 708 -4.54 9.84 19.99
N ASN A 709 -5.85 9.80 19.73
CA ASN A 709 -6.59 10.97 19.25
C ASN A 709 -6.61 12.10 20.28
N ALA A 710 -6.72 11.79 21.57
CA ALA A 710 -6.65 12.80 22.63
C ALA A 710 -5.26 13.46 22.71
N GLN A 711 -4.19 12.68 22.51
CA GLN A 711 -2.81 13.17 22.54
C GLN A 711 -2.50 14.23 21.49
N ILE A 712 -3.27 14.31 20.41
CA ILE A 712 -3.20 15.40 19.42
C ILE A 712 -3.47 16.76 20.08
N TYR A 713 -4.31 16.79 21.11
CA TYR A 713 -4.72 17.99 21.83
C TYR A 713 -3.91 18.23 23.13
N ALA A 714 -2.80 17.51 23.32
CA ALA A 714 -1.93 17.66 24.48
C ALA A 714 -1.32 19.07 24.54
N GLY A 715 -1.09 19.57 25.77
CA GLY A 715 -0.58 20.92 26.04
C GLY A 715 -1.61 21.85 26.69
N ASN A 716 -2.88 21.44 26.77
CA ASN A 716 -3.88 22.08 27.61
C ASN A 716 -3.95 21.35 28.97
N PRO A 717 -3.81 22.03 30.12
CA PRO A 717 -3.78 21.40 31.44
C PRO A 717 -4.99 20.51 31.78
N ASP A 718 -6.19 20.85 31.28
CA ASP A 718 -7.41 20.09 31.52
C ASP A 718 -7.52 18.87 30.58
N VAL A 719 -6.98 18.96 29.36
CA VAL A 719 -6.85 17.82 28.42
C VAL A 719 -5.75 16.86 28.90
N ASP A 720 -4.60 17.40 29.30
CA ASP A 720 -3.45 16.63 29.81
C ASP A 720 -3.84 15.80 31.04
N ALA A 721 -4.64 16.36 31.95
CA ALA A 721 -5.14 15.64 33.12
C ALA A 721 -6.04 14.45 32.75
N LEU A 722 -6.81 14.54 31.67
CA LEU A 722 -7.66 13.45 31.17
C LEU A 722 -6.83 12.39 30.43
N ILE A 723 -5.81 12.79 29.68
CA ILE A 723 -4.84 11.90 29.04
C ILE A 723 -4.09 11.07 30.10
N GLU A 724 -3.52 11.72 31.12
CA GLU A 724 -2.82 11.04 32.22
C GLU A 724 -3.74 10.03 32.96
N LEU A 725 -5.01 10.39 33.14
CA LEU A 725 -5.99 9.52 33.77
C LEU A 725 -6.34 8.31 32.88
N ALA A 726 -6.52 8.52 31.58
CA ALA A 726 -6.77 7.46 30.61
C ALA A 726 -5.59 6.48 30.52
N GLU A 727 -4.34 6.98 30.50
CA GLU A 727 -3.11 6.17 30.55
C GLU A 727 -3.05 5.32 31.83
N SER A 728 -3.34 5.93 32.99
CA SER A 728 -3.38 5.22 34.27
C SER A 728 -4.44 4.10 34.29
N LEU A 729 -5.60 4.35 33.68
CA LEU A 729 -6.69 3.38 33.57
C LEU A 729 -6.35 2.22 32.62
N LEU A 730 -5.71 2.49 31.48
CA LEU A 730 -5.17 1.46 30.58
C LEU A 730 -4.18 0.54 31.33
N ALA A 731 -3.19 1.13 32.00
CA ALA A 731 -2.19 0.37 32.76
C ALA A 731 -2.83 -0.44 33.90
N SER A 732 -3.82 0.12 34.59
CA SER A 732 -4.59 -0.61 35.60
C SER A 732 -5.41 -1.75 34.98
N GLY A 733 -5.95 -1.57 33.77
CA GLY A 733 -6.68 -2.59 33.02
C GLY A 733 -5.79 -3.77 32.67
N ASP A 734 -4.59 -3.50 32.15
CA ASP A 734 -3.57 -4.51 31.83
C ASP A 734 -3.19 -5.34 33.06
N ASN A 735 -3.05 -4.70 34.22
CA ASN A 735 -2.79 -5.38 35.49
C ASN A 735 -3.98 -6.25 35.94
N TYR A 736 -5.23 -5.82 35.72
CA TYR A 736 -6.38 -6.66 36.01
C TYR A 736 -6.50 -7.84 35.03
N LYS A 737 -6.18 -7.65 33.74
CA LYS A 737 -6.15 -8.70 32.73
C LYS A 737 -5.14 -9.78 33.10
N SER A 738 -3.89 -9.41 33.40
CA SER A 738 -2.82 -10.35 33.77
C SER A 738 -3.10 -11.13 35.06
N ASN A 739 -3.89 -10.58 35.98
CA ASN A 739 -4.34 -11.25 37.20
C ASN A 739 -5.63 -12.08 37.02
N GLY A 740 -6.10 -12.26 35.78
CA GLY A 740 -7.31 -13.03 35.46
C GLY A 740 -8.61 -12.38 35.96
N LYS A 741 -8.63 -11.05 36.13
CA LYS A 741 -9.79 -10.27 36.60
C LYS A 741 -10.41 -9.49 35.43
N PHE A 742 -10.88 -10.22 34.43
CA PHE A 742 -11.33 -9.68 33.13
C PHE A 742 -12.48 -8.67 33.24
N GLU A 743 -13.49 -8.93 34.07
CA GLU A 743 -14.59 -7.97 34.36
C GLU A 743 -14.07 -6.61 34.88
N LYS A 744 -12.96 -6.61 35.63
CA LYS A 744 -12.34 -5.37 36.13
C LYS A 744 -11.50 -4.72 35.05
N ALA A 745 -10.83 -5.50 34.21
CA ALA A 745 -10.03 -5.01 33.11
C ALA A 745 -10.91 -4.29 32.07
N ILE A 746 -12.04 -4.89 31.67
CA ILE A 746 -12.92 -4.32 30.64
C ILE A 746 -13.52 -2.99 31.08
N LYS A 747 -13.89 -2.87 32.36
CA LYS A 747 -14.35 -1.61 32.97
C LYS A 747 -13.26 -0.55 33.01
N LYS A 748 -11.99 -0.95 33.14
CA LYS A 748 -10.86 -0.02 33.11
C LYS A 748 -10.57 0.48 31.71
N TYR A 749 -10.65 -0.37 30.70
CA TYR A 749 -10.51 0.03 29.30
C TYR A 749 -11.66 0.93 28.85
N ALA A 750 -12.91 0.61 29.19
CA ALA A 750 -14.05 1.49 28.92
C ALA A 750 -13.91 2.87 29.57
N ALA A 751 -13.49 2.92 30.83
CA ALA A 751 -13.24 4.19 31.52
C ALA A 751 -12.05 4.97 30.91
N ALA A 752 -11.01 4.28 30.43
CA ALA A 752 -9.90 4.92 29.75
C ALA A 752 -10.35 5.58 28.44
N TRP A 753 -11.15 4.85 27.64
CA TRP A 753 -11.78 5.40 26.45
C TRP A 753 -12.67 6.61 26.77
N GLU A 754 -13.53 6.54 27.77
CA GLU A 754 -14.44 7.64 28.15
C GLU A 754 -13.66 8.92 28.49
N ASN A 755 -12.55 8.79 29.24
CA ASN A 755 -11.70 9.93 29.59
C ASN A 755 -10.94 10.46 28.37
N ALA A 756 -10.46 9.59 27.49
CA ALA A 756 -9.81 9.98 26.25
C ALA A 756 -10.78 10.65 25.26
N ALA A 757 -12.00 10.13 25.10
CA ALA A 757 -13.05 10.74 24.29
C ALA A 757 -13.49 12.09 24.86
N THR A 758 -13.56 12.21 26.19
CA THR A 758 -13.80 13.49 26.87
C THR A 758 -12.65 14.46 26.61
N ALA A 759 -11.40 13.99 26.62
CA ALA A 759 -10.22 14.79 26.29
C ALA A 759 -10.25 15.26 24.84
N VAL A 760 -10.63 14.39 23.90
CA VAL A 760 -10.86 14.76 22.49
C VAL A 760 -11.97 15.79 22.41
N GLN A 761 -13.12 15.57 23.04
CA GLN A 761 -14.27 16.50 23.01
C GLN A 761 -13.93 17.84 23.64
N LEU A 762 -13.20 17.86 24.75
CA LEU A 762 -12.69 19.08 25.36
C LEU A 762 -11.68 19.74 24.42
N GLY A 763 -10.76 18.96 23.85
CA GLY A 763 -9.79 19.37 22.83
C GLY A 763 -10.42 19.88 21.54
N THR A 764 -11.61 19.40 21.14
CA THR A 764 -12.39 19.91 19.99
C THR A 764 -13.29 21.07 20.37
N THR A 765 -13.76 21.16 21.62
CA THR A 765 -14.53 22.32 22.09
C THR A 765 -13.60 23.52 22.35
N ILE A 766 -12.36 23.23 22.75
CA ILE A 766 -11.24 24.18 22.77
C ILE A 766 -10.69 24.36 21.34
N GLY A 767 -10.80 23.31 20.51
CA GLY A 767 -10.25 23.18 19.14
C GLY A 767 -11.25 23.33 18.00
N THR A 768 -12.35 24.08 18.20
CA THR A 768 -12.96 24.83 17.08
C THR A 768 -12.11 26.05 16.71
N GLY A 769 -10.94 26.18 17.32
CA GLY A 769 -9.87 27.08 16.91
C GLY A 769 -8.62 26.32 16.50
N ASN A 770 -8.64 25.68 15.32
CA ASN A 770 -7.56 25.98 14.38
C ASN A 770 -7.85 27.34 13.73
N ALA A 771 -8.08 28.37 14.55
CA ALA A 771 -7.58 29.66 14.15
C ALA A 771 -6.07 29.44 14.15
N VAL A 772 -5.44 29.54 12.98
CA VAL A 772 -4.16 30.23 12.94
C VAL A 772 -4.37 31.50 13.77
N SER A 773 -3.97 31.56 15.04
CA SER A 773 -4.12 32.83 15.77
C SER A 773 -3.24 33.82 15.01
N MET A 774 -3.84 34.88 14.47
CA MET A 774 -3.06 35.91 13.82
C MET A 774 -2.20 36.57 14.90
N ASP A 775 -0.90 36.28 14.90
CA ASP A 775 0.05 36.88 15.83
C ASP A 775 0.51 38.25 15.31
N LEU A 776 -0.03 39.32 15.90
CA LEU A 776 0.30 40.71 15.59
C LEU A 776 1.47 41.25 16.42
N ASP A 777 1.98 40.52 17.43
CA ASP A 777 3.07 40.99 18.30
C ASP A 777 4.35 41.36 17.52
N PRO A 778 4.77 40.63 16.47
CA PRO A 778 5.91 41.02 15.65
C PRO A 778 5.70 42.38 14.93
N VAL A 779 4.49 42.64 14.46
CA VAL A 779 4.14 43.91 13.79
C VAL A 779 4.06 45.04 14.82
N ILE A 780 3.42 44.80 15.96
CA ILE A 780 3.33 45.76 17.09
C ILE A 780 4.74 46.15 17.56
N THR A 781 5.62 45.17 17.73
CA THR A 781 7.02 45.38 18.12
C THR A 781 7.74 46.24 17.08
N SER A 782 7.57 45.94 15.79
CA SER A 782 8.21 46.70 14.70
C SER A 782 7.69 48.15 14.60
N VAL A 783 6.41 48.38 14.87
CA VAL A 783 5.84 49.74 14.96
C VAL A 783 6.41 50.50 16.16
N GLN A 784 6.57 49.83 17.31
CA GLN A 784 7.14 50.40 18.52
C GLN A 784 8.62 50.75 18.34
N GLU A 785 9.40 49.89 17.69
CA GLU A 785 10.80 50.17 17.32
C GLU A 785 10.90 51.40 16.41
N THR A 786 10.01 51.54 15.43
CA THR A 786 9.94 52.72 14.55
C THR A 786 9.69 54.00 15.35
N ILE A 787 8.84 53.96 16.39
CA ILE A 787 8.63 55.08 17.31
C ILE A 787 9.88 55.42 18.11
N ASP A 788 10.64 54.39 18.52
CA ASP A 788 11.78 54.51 19.42
C ASP A 788 13.09 54.93 18.73
N THR A 789 13.26 54.59 17.44
CA THR A 789 14.40 55.06 16.62
C THR A 789 14.50 56.58 16.47
N GLY A 790 13.41 57.31 16.75
CA GLY A 790 13.39 58.77 16.71
C GLY A 790 13.46 59.36 15.28
N GLY A 791 13.55 60.68 15.15
CA GLY A 791 13.61 61.35 13.84
C GLY A 791 12.27 61.54 13.10
N ILE A 792 11.17 61.00 13.62
CA ILE A 792 9.82 61.16 13.06
C ILE A 792 9.08 62.40 13.58
N SER A 793 8.13 62.92 12.81
CA SER A 793 7.32 64.09 13.18
C SER A 793 6.36 63.80 14.35
N LYS A 794 5.94 64.83 15.10
CA LYS A 794 4.94 64.67 16.18
C LYS A 794 3.61 64.08 15.70
N LYS A 795 3.26 64.30 14.42
CA LYS A 795 2.04 63.75 13.82
C LYS A 795 2.25 62.28 13.47
N ALA A 796 3.33 61.93 12.79
CA ALA A 796 3.69 60.54 12.49
C ALA A 796 3.76 59.67 13.75
N LYS A 797 4.41 60.16 14.82
CA LYS A 797 4.44 59.45 16.11
C LYS A 797 3.05 59.22 16.70
N LYS A 798 2.13 60.17 16.53
CA LYS A 798 0.75 60.02 17.01
C LYS A 798 -0.01 58.97 16.20
N ASP A 799 0.21 58.91 14.89
CA ASP A 799 -0.47 57.96 14.02
C ASP A 799 0.06 56.53 14.25
N LEU A 800 1.37 56.33 14.40
CA LEU A 800 1.96 55.03 14.80
C LEU A 800 1.45 54.54 16.17
N GLN A 801 1.23 55.45 17.12
CA GLN A 801 0.61 55.11 18.40
C GLN A 801 -0.87 54.71 18.30
N LYS A 802 -1.58 55.15 17.26
CA LYS A 802 -2.92 54.66 16.97
C LYS A 802 -2.85 53.30 16.28
N THR A 803 -1.87 53.08 15.38
CA THR A 803 -1.60 51.79 14.76
C THR A 803 -1.42 50.72 15.84
N ILE A 804 -0.56 50.93 16.84
CA ILE A 804 -0.37 49.96 17.94
C ILE A 804 -1.71 49.63 18.62
N ARG A 805 -2.52 50.63 18.95
CA ARG A 805 -3.82 50.37 19.61
C ARG A 805 -4.80 49.63 18.73
N ALA A 806 -4.78 49.89 17.42
CA ALA A 806 -5.61 49.19 16.46
C ALA A 806 -5.15 47.72 16.34
N LEU A 807 -3.85 47.46 16.29
CA LEU A 807 -3.28 46.11 16.26
C LEU A 807 -3.53 45.34 17.57
N GLU A 808 -3.34 45.97 18.73
CA GLU A 808 -3.66 45.36 20.04
C GLU A 808 -5.16 45.02 20.15
N LYS A 809 -6.02 45.87 19.59
CA LYS A 809 -7.46 45.62 19.55
C LYS A 809 -7.79 44.50 18.56
N ALA A 810 -7.17 44.50 17.37
CA ALA A 810 -7.32 43.43 16.38
C ALA A 810 -6.88 42.07 16.96
N GLN A 811 -5.76 42.02 17.69
CA GLN A 811 -5.29 40.81 18.37
C GLN A 811 -6.35 40.31 19.36
N GLY A 812 -6.88 41.19 20.22
CA GLY A 812 -7.94 40.82 21.15
C GLY A 812 -9.23 40.37 20.45
N ASP A 813 -9.62 41.03 19.37
CA ASP A 813 -10.78 40.64 18.57
C ASP A 813 -10.55 39.27 17.90
N PHE A 814 -9.35 38.95 17.41
CA PHE A 814 -9.01 37.61 16.88
C PHE A 814 -8.98 36.53 17.97
N ASP A 815 -8.40 36.83 19.14
CA ASP A 815 -8.34 35.93 20.29
C ASP A 815 -9.74 35.61 20.84
N ASP A 816 -10.66 36.58 20.79
CA ASP A 816 -12.06 36.43 21.19
C ASP A 816 -12.95 35.84 20.06
N GLY A 817 -12.37 35.55 18.87
CA GLY A 817 -13.07 34.99 17.72
C GLY A 817 -13.94 35.97 16.93
N ALA A 818 -13.81 37.28 17.16
CA ALA A 818 -14.51 38.36 16.45
C ALA A 818 -13.74 38.78 15.17
N ILE A 819 -13.63 37.87 14.21
CA ILE A 819 -12.72 37.99 13.05
C ILE A 819 -13.04 39.18 12.13
N GLU A 820 -14.33 39.47 11.87
CA GLU A 820 -14.73 40.65 11.08
C GLU A 820 -14.32 41.97 11.75
N ASP A 821 -14.46 42.05 13.09
CA ASP A 821 -14.04 43.21 13.87
C ASP A 821 -12.49 43.33 13.86
N GLY A 822 -11.79 42.19 13.93
CA GLY A 822 -10.33 42.12 13.81
C GLY A 822 -9.82 42.67 12.48
N TYR A 823 -10.34 42.20 11.34
CA TYR A 823 -9.99 42.73 10.01
C TYR A 823 -10.36 44.23 9.86
N GLY A 824 -11.47 44.68 10.45
CA GLY A 824 -11.83 46.11 10.49
C GLY A 824 -10.82 46.96 11.26
N GLU A 825 -10.21 46.44 12.33
CA GLU A 825 -9.13 47.13 13.03
C GLU A 825 -7.79 47.06 12.28
N LEU A 826 -7.55 46.02 11.47
CA LEU A 826 -6.40 45.99 10.54
C LEU A 826 -6.52 47.04 9.44
N GLU A 827 -7.72 47.29 8.91
CA GLU A 827 -7.97 48.39 7.97
C GLU A 827 -7.63 49.74 8.61
N ASN A 828 -8.07 49.98 9.85
CA ASN A 828 -7.72 51.18 10.61
C ASN A 828 -6.20 51.28 10.82
N ALA A 829 -5.53 50.17 11.14
CA ALA A 829 -4.08 50.12 11.35
C ALA A 829 -3.31 50.51 10.09
N ILE A 830 -3.71 50.00 8.92
CA ILE A 830 -3.15 50.39 7.61
C ILE A 830 -3.37 51.87 7.35
N GLY A 831 -4.59 52.39 7.54
CA GLY A 831 -4.86 53.82 7.33
C GLY A 831 -3.98 54.72 8.21
N TYR A 832 -3.72 54.32 9.46
CA TYR A 832 -2.81 55.04 10.34
C TYR A 832 -1.33 54.91 9.94
N LEU A 833 -0.92 53.78 9.36
CA LEU A 833 0.42 53.63 8.78
C LEU A 833 0.60 54.55 7.57
N GLU A 834 -0.38 54.62 6.67
CA GLU A 834 -0.35 55.51 5.51
C GLU A 834 -0.35 57.00 5.92
N ASP A 835 -1.12 57.37 6.95
CA ASP A 835 -1.06 58.71 7.56
C ASP A 835 0.33 59.00 8.15
N ALA A 836 0.96 58.02 8.81
CA ALA A 836 2.30 58.15 9.35
C ALA A 836 3.36 58.33 8.25
N GLU A 837 3.22 57.61 7.12
CA GLU A 837 4.05 57.77 5.93
C GLU A 837 3.93 59.17 5.32
N ASN A 838 2.70 59.65 5.16
CA ASN A 838 2.41 61.02 4.72
C ASN A 838 2.98 62.10 5.67
N HIS A 839 3.13 61.75 6.95
CA HIS A 839 3.77 62.58 7.97
C HIS A 839 5.28 62.36 8.11
N GLY A 840 5.89 61.61 7.18
CA GLY A 840 7.33 61.46 6.99
C GLY A 840 7.98 60.29 7.73
N ALA A 841 7.22 59.28 8.16
CA ALA A 841 7.78 58.02 8.68
C ALA A 841 8.04 57.02 7.54
N THR A 842 9.07 56.19 7.69
CA THR A 842 9.35 55.10 6.75
C THR A 842 8.67 53.84 7.24
N VAL A 843 7.52 53.50 6.67
CA VAL A 843 6.64 52.42 7.18
C VAL A 843 6.22 51.41 6.12
N GLY A 844 6.72 51.52 4.89
CA GLY A 844 6.36 50.61 3.79
C GLY A 844 6.54 49.14 4.14
N HIS A 845 7.62 48.78 4.85
CA HIS A 845 7.84 47.39 5.30
C HIS A 845 6.79 46.93 6.34
N LEU A 846 6.23 47.84 7.14
CA LEU A 846 5.18 47.52 8.12
C LEU A 846 3.84 47.25 7.41
N ILE A 847 3.57 48.01 6.36
CA ILE A 847 2.40 47.82 5.51
C ILE A 847 2.50 46.48 4.76
N GLU A 848 3.67 46.17 4.18
CA GLU A 848 3.92 44.89 3.51
C GLU A 848 3.78 43.70 4.46
N ASN A 849 4.36 43.78 5.67
CA ASN A 849 4.23 42.73 6.68
C ASN A 849 2.76 42.50 7.08
N LEU A 850 2.00 43.57 7.27
CA LEU A 850 0.59 43.46 7.67
C LEU A 850 -0.27 42.88 6.55
N LEU A 851 -0.01 43.23 5.29
CA LEU A 851 -0.67 42.66 4.12
C LEU A 851 -0.34 41.17 3.95
N SER A 852 0.93 40.78 4.13
CA SER A 852 1.37 39.37 4.04
C SER A 852 0.67 38.52 5.10
N LEU A 853 0.71 38.96 6.36
CA LEU A 853 0.11 38.25 7.48
C LEU A 853 -1.42 38.11 7.33
N SER A 854 -2.08 39.17 6.85
CA SER A 854 -3.53 39.17 6.63
C SER A 854 -3.95 38.21 5.50
N ARG A 855 -3.12 38.09 4.47
CA ARG A 855 -3.32 37.16 3.35
C ARG A 855 -3.06 35.72 3.77
N GLU A 856 -1.94 35.47 4.45
CA GLU A 856 -1.57 34.15 4.97
C GLU A 856 -2.66 33.59 5.88
N TYR A 857 -3.25 34.45 6.73
CA TYR A 857 -4.33 34.03 7.59
C TYR A 857 -5.61 33.63 6.84
N ALA A 858 -5.98 34.39 5.81
CA ALA A 858 -7.12 34.08 4.95
C ALA A 858 -6.89 32.81 4.09
N ASP A 859 -5.68 32.63 3.57
CA ASP A 859 -5.27 31.49 2.76
C ASP A 859 -5.24 30.19 3.58
N ALA A 860 -4.78 30.25 4.83
CA ALA A 860 -4.81 29.09 5.73
C ALA A 860 -6.24 28.58 5.97
N ASN A 861 -7.21 29.49 6.17
CA ASN A 861 -8.62 29.11 6.34
C ASN A 861 -9.22 28.49 5.06
N LEU A 862 -8.81 29.00 3.89
CA LEU A 862 -9.19 28.43 2.61
C LEU A 862 -8.58 27.04 2.39
N MET A 863 -7.32 26.83 2.75
CA MET A 863 -6.67 25.51 2.65
C MET A 863 -7.40 24.47 3.51
N GLU A 864 -7.87 24.86 4.69
CA GLU A 864 -8.70 23.99 5.54
C GLU A 864 -10.02 23.62 4.86
N LEU A 865 -10.69 24.58 4.20
CA LEU A 865 -11.91 24.33 3.44
C LEU A 865 -11.67 23.43 2.21
N MET A 866 -10.56 23.60 1.49
CA MET A 866 -10.27 22.89 0.24
C MET A 866 -10.11 21.37 0.42
N VAL A 867 -9.84 20.90 1.64
CA VAL A 867 -9.88 19.46 1.99
C VAL A 867 -11.27 18.85 1.72
N TYR A 868 -12.32 19.66 1.78
CA TYR A 868 -13.72 19.24 1.63
C TYR A 868 -14.31 19.53 0.23
N ALA A 869 -13.47 19.81 -0.77
CA ALA A 869 -13.90 20.04 -2.15
C ALA A 869 -14.66 18.82 -2.73
N GLY A 870 -15.68 19.09 -3.54
CA GLY A 870 -16.51 18.08 -4.20
C GLY A 870 -18.02 18.18 -3.94
N SER A 871 -18.47 19.08 -3.05
CA SER A 871 -19.87 19.51 -2.95
C SER A 871 -20.07 20.82 -3.73
N PRO A 872 -21.17 20.99 -4.50
CA PRO A 872 -21.44 22.24 -5.20
C PRO A 872 -21.47 23.49 -4.29
N GLU A 873 -21.95 23.34 -3.06
CA GLU A 873 -22.01 24.41 -2.07
C GLU A 873 -20.62 24.73 -1.48
N VAL A 874 -19.79 23.72 -1.23
CA VAL A 874 -18.41 23.91 -0.76
C VAL A 874 -17.52 24.45 -1.88
N ASP A 875 -17.66 23.93 -3.09
CA ASP A 875 -16.92 24.36 -4.28
C ASP A 875 -17.26 25.82 -4.67
N ASP A 876 -18.50 26.26 -4.44
CA ASP A 876 -18.92 27.66 -4.60
C ASP A 876 -18.20 28.57 -3.59
N GLN A 877 -18.07 28.14 -2.33
CA GLN A 877 -17.37 28.91 -1.30
C GLN A 877 -15.86 28.94 -1.51
N ILE A 878 -15.25 27.83 -1.93
CA ILE A 878 -13.85 27.78 -2.36
C ILE A 878 -13.62 28.79 -3.50
N THR A 879 -14.50 28.78 -4.50
CA THR A 879 -14.40 29.68 -5.65
C THR A 879 -14.51 31.16 -5.24
N LYS A 880 -15.45 31.51 -4.35
CA LYS A 880 -15.60 32.89 -3.86
C LYS A 880 -14.40 33.34 -3.03
N SER A 881 -13.91 32.49 -2.13
CA SER A 881 -12.74 32.80 -1.32
C SER A 881 -11.48 33.01 -2.17
N GLN A 882 -11.23 32.12 -3.14
CA GLN A 882 -10.14 32.27 -4.12
C GLN A 882 -10.24 33.57 -4.92
N ASN A 883 -11.44 33.95 -5.35
CA ASN A 883 -11.67 35.22 -6.06
C ASN A 883 -11.36 36.44 -5.17
N TYR A 884 -11.72 36.40 -3.89
CA TYR A 884 -11.40 37.48 -2.97
C TYR A 884 -9.91 37.57 -2.63
N LEU A 885 -9.20 36.44 -2.50
CA LEU A 885 -7.74 36.45 -2.37
C LEU A 885 -7.08 37.08 -3.59
N SER A 886 -7.52 36.69 -4.79
CA SER A 886 -7.02 37.27 -6.05
C SER A 886 -7.30 38.77 -6.15
N ASP A 887 -8.51 39.22 -5.77
CA ASP A 887 -8.85 40.64 -5.73
C ASP A 887 -7.97 41.41 -4.72
N GLY A 888 -7.67 40.80 -3.57
CA GLY A 888 -6.81 41.35 -2.53
C GLY A 888 -5.36 41.53 -3.01
N ASP A 889 -4.81 40.51 -3.65
CA ASP A 889 -3.47 40.53 -4.27
C ASP A 889 -3.37 41.65 -5.32
N ASP A 890 -4.41 41.80 -6.16
CA ASP A 890 -4.49 42.88 -7.15
C ASP A 890 -4.57 44.27 -6.49
N PHE A 891 -5.31 44.45 -5.40
CA PHE A 891 -5.37 45.72 -4.69
C PHE A 891 -4.04 46.07 -4.02
N ALA A 892 -3.38 45.10 -3.39
CA ALA A 892 -2.07 45.27 -2.77
C ALA A 892 -1.02 45.67 -3.82
N ALA A 893 -0.96 44.98 -4.96
CA ALA A 893 -0.05 45.30 -6.06
C ALA A 893 -0.26 46.71 -6.65
N ASN A 894 -1.47 47.27 -6.51
CA ASN A 894 -1.83 48.62 -6.96
C ASN A 894 -1.77 49.68 -5.85
N GLY A 895 -1.22 49.35 -4.67
CA GLY A 895 -1.06 50.27 -3.55
C GLY A 895 -2.39 50.72 -2.92
N LYS A 896 -3.44 49.89 -3.00
CA LYS A 896 -4.76 50.13 -2.39
C LYS A 896 -4.90 49.24 -1.16
N ASN A 897 -4.07 49.49 -0.15
CA ASN A 897 -3.81 48.55 0.94
C ASN A 897 -5.04 48.30 1.83
N GLU A 898 -5.83 49.35 2.16
CA GLU A 898 -7.09 49.18 2.91
C GLU A 898 -8.06 48.24 2.18
N LYS A 899 -8.13 48.32 0.83
CA LYS A 899 -8.98 47.43 0.03
C LYS A 899 -8.44 46.02 -0.06
N ALA A 900 -7.13 45.84 0.06
CA ALA A 900 -6.55 44.50 0.09
C ALA A 900 -6.92 43.78 1.39
N ILE A 901 -6.83 44.47 2.54
CA ILE A 901 -7.25 43.92 3.85
C ILE A 901 -8.74 43.55 3.86
N ASP A 902 -9.62 44.43 3.35
CA ASP A 902 -11.07 44.14 3.21
C ASP A 902 -11.32 42.85 2.41
N ARG A 903 -10.52 42.62 1.35
CA ARG A 903 -10.65 41.44 0.50
C ARG A 903 -10.12 40.18 1.15
N TYR A 904 -9.00 40.25 1.87
CA TYR A 904 -8.52 39.11 2.64
C TYR A 904 -9.51 38.73 3.76
N GLY A 905 -10.10 39.71 4.44
CA GLY A 905 -11.16 39.45 5.43
C GLY A 905 -12.39 38.76 4.82
N LYS A 906 -12.82 39.17 3.62
CA LYS A 906 -13.91 38.50 2.88
C LYS A 906 -13.52 37.11 2.41
N ALA A 907 -12.29 36.91 1.95
CA ALA A 907 -11.81 35.59 1.58
C ALA A 907 -11.84 34.63 2.77
N TRP A 908 -11.38 35.09 3.93
CA TRP A 908 -11.46 34.34 5.17
C TRP A 908 -12.91 34.02 5.54
N ALA A 909 -13.82 34.98 5.43
CA ALA A 909 -15.24 34.81 5.78
C ALA A 909 -15.97 33.81 4.87
N GLU A 910 -15.75 33.83 3.55
CA GLU A 910 -16.36 32.85 2.63
C GLU A 910 -15.76 31.45 2.86
N ALA A 911 -14.45 31.36 3.18
CA ALA A 911 -13.84 30.10 3.58
C ALA A 911 -14.46 29.56 4.89
N GLN A 912 -14.68 30.44 5.87
CA GLN A 912 -15.34 30.08 7.12
C GLN A 912 -16.80 29.68 6.90
N GLU A 913 -17.54 30.34 6.01
CA GLU A 913 -18.91 29.95 5.66
C GLU A 913 -18.92 28.56 5.01
N GLY A 914 -17.93 28.25 4.17
CA GLY A 914 -17.72 26.90 3.66
C GLY A 914 -17.43 25.88 4.76
N LEU A 915 -16.56 26.22 5.72
CA LEU A 915 -16.27 25.36 6.88
C LEU A 915 -17.47 25.21 7.81
N ASP A 916 -18.30 26.24 7.94
CA ASP A 916 -19.56 26.20 8.68
C ASP A 916 -20.63 25.41 7.95
N ILE A 917 -20.60 25.35 6.61
CA ILE A 917 -21.39 24.41 5.82
C ILE A 917 -20.89 22.99 6.09
N VAL A 918 -19.58 22.75 6.06
CA VAL A 918 -18.95 21.46 6.40
C VAL A 918 -19.29 21.05 7.84
N ASN A 919 -19.24 21.96 8.80
CA ASN A 919 -19.52 21.74 10.22
C ASN A 919 -21.03 21.67 10.53
N GLY A 920 -21.85 22.36 9.74
CA GLY A 920 -23.31 22.27 9.74
C GLY A 920 -23.81 20.94 9.16
N LEU A 921 -23.08 20.40 8.18
CA LEU A 921 -23.16 19.01 7.73
C LEU A 921 -22.50 18.06 8.76
N GLY A 922 -21.54 18.55 9.54
CA GLY A 922 -20.74 17.85 10.56
C GLY A 922 -21.47 17.54 11.87
N LYS A 923 -22.71 17.99 12.07
CA LYS A 923 -23.61 17.33 13.04
C LYS A 923 -24.17 15.99 12.54
N PHE A 924 -23.83 15.59 11.32
CA PHE A 924 -24.37 14.42 10.62
C PHE A 924 -23.32 13.58 9.85
N ALA A 925 -22.02 13.73 10.13
CA ALA A 925 -20.97 13.03 9.38
C ALA A 925 -19.91 12.41 10.31
N ASN A 926 -20.29 11.36 11.05
CA ASN A 926 -19.35 10.31 11.47
C ASN A 926 -19.56 9.11 10.54
N ASP A 927 -19.20 9.25 9.26
CA ASP A 927 -18.97 8.12 8.33
C ASP A 927 -18.38 8.65 7.00
N PRO A 928 -17.10 8.40 6.67
CA PRO A 928 -16.53 8.76 5.37
C PRO A 928 -16.98 7.86 4.20
N LEU A 929 -17.93 6.93 4.39
CA LEU A 929 -18.30 5.91 3.38
C LEU A 929 -19.81 5.77 3.05
N ALA A 930 -20.64 6.79 3.28
CA ALA A 930 -22.05 6.70 2.89
C ALA A 930 -22.28 6.93 1.38
N ALA A 931 -22.13 5.88 0.57
CA ALA A 931 -22.46 5.88 -0.85
C ALA A 931 -23.90 6.37 -1.13
N ILE A 932 -24.10 7.14 -2.22
CA ILE A 932 -25.43 7.57 -2.68
C ILE A 932 -26.30 6.31 -2.94
N PRO A 933 -27.49 6.20 -2.32
CA PRO A 933 -28.34 5.03 -2.49
C PRO A 933 -28.71 4.81 -3.96
N THR A 934 -28.75 3.58 -4.45
CA THR A 934 -29.20 3.30 -5.83
C THR A 934 -30.72 3.25 -5.96
N GLU A 935 -31.46 3.27 -4.84
CA GLU A 935 -32.93 3.28 -4.78
C GLU A 935 -33.49 4.19 -3.66
N TYR A 936 -34.81 4.46 -3.70
CA TYR A 936 -35.48 5.22 -2.64
C TYR A 936 -35.67 4.38 -1.38
N ILE A 937 -35.15 4.85 -0.25
CA ILE A 937 -35.20 4.14 1.03
C ILE A 937 -36.01 4.96 2.04
N LEU A 938 -36.87 4.32 2.84
CA LEU A 938 -37.51 4.92 4.02
C LEU A 938 -37.37 3.94 5.18
N LYS A 939 -36.48 4.27 6.12
CA LYS A 939 -36.19 3.46 7.30
C LYS A 939 -37.29 3.61 8.35
N GLN A 940 -37.30 2.66 9.29
CA GLN A 940 -38.12 2.73 10.49
C GLN A 940 -37.59 3.84 11.39
N ASN A 941 -38.47 4.67 11.96
CA ASN A 941 -38.07 5.76 12.84
C ASN A 941 -37.46 5.21 14.15
N TYR A 942 -36.49 5.91 14.74
CA TYR A 942 -35.85 5.53 16.00
C TYR A 942 -35.69 6.75 16.93
N PRO A 943 -36.00 6.63 18.24
CA PRO A 943 -36.62 5.47 18.90
C PRO A 943 -38.05 5.19 18.37
N ASN A 944 -38.54 3.96 18.55
CA ASN A 944 -39.95 3.59 18.29
C ASN A 944 -40.35 2.37 19.16
N PRO A 945 -41.15 2.52 20.22
CA PRO A 945 -41.89 3.73 20.59
C PRO A 945 -40.98 4.90 21.00
N PHE A 946 -41.45 6.13 20.84
CA PHE A 946 -40.68 7.33 21.16
C PHE A 946 -41.41 8.27 22.13
N ASN A 947 -40.64 9.10 22.84
CA ASN A 947 -41.14 10.12 23.78
C ASN A 947 -40.10 11.24 24.01
N PRO A 948 -40.36 12.50 23.64
CA PRO A 948 -41.34 12.96 22.66
C PRO A 948 -40.79 12.95 21.23
N GLU A 949 -39.50 12.63 21.02
CA GLU A 949 -38.82 12.82 19.73
C GLU A 949 -38.38 11.51 19.08
N THR A 950 -38.42 11.46 17.75
CA THR A 950 -37.95 10.32 16.94
C THR A 950 -37.34 10.79 15.63
N THR A 951 -36.32 10.09 15.16
CA THR A 951 -35.62 10.36 13.90
C THR A 951 -36.16 9.46 12.81
N ILE A 952 -36.51 10.04 11.66
CA ILE A 952 -36.94 9.35 10.45
C ILE A 952 -35.84 9.49 9.40
N GLN A 953 -35.22 8.38 9.01
CA GLN A 953 -34.19 8.34 7.97
C GLN A 953 -34.75 7.88 6.61
N PHE A 954 -34.28 8.48 5.52
CA PHE A 954 -34.65 8.13 4.15
C PHE A 954 -33.50 8.37 3.16
N GLY A 955 -33.46 7.61 2.06
CA GLY A 955 -32.43 7.71 1.02
C GLY A 955 -33.04 8.07 -0.34
N LEU A 956 -32.32 8.87 -1.12
CA LEU A 956 -32.69 9.32 -2.45
C LEU A 956 -31.60 8.94 -3.47
N PRO A 957 -31.92 8.29 -4.59
CA PRO A 957 -30.94 7.95 -5.62
C PRO A 957 -30.64 9.08 -6.60
N ALA A 958 -31.44 10.14 -6.57
CA ALA A 958 -31.30 11.33 -7.39
C ALA A 958 -32.03 12.48 -6.70
N ASP A 959 -31.63 13.71 -7.02
CA ASP A 959 -32.27 14.94 -6.54
C ASP A 959 -33.77 14.90 -6.83
N ASN A 960 -34.58 15.16 -5.80
CA ASN A 960 -36.03 15.11 -5.95
C ASN A 960 -36.76 16.08 -5.04
N LYS A 961 -37.95 16.48 -5.48
CA LYS A 961 -38.90 17.13 -4.60
C LYS A 961 -39.47 16.12 -3.61
N VAL A 962 -39.14 16.29 -2.34
CA VAL A 962 -39.56 15.38 -1.26
C VAL A 962 -40.71 15.97 -0.47
N THR A 963 -41.71 15.15 -0.19
CA THR A 963 -42.71 15.41 0.86
C THR A 963 -42.64 14.29 1.90
N LEU A 964 -42.18 14.61 3.11
CA LEU A 964 -42.24 13.72 4.27
C LEU A 964 -43.25 14.27 5.26
N ALA A 965 -44.36 13.56 5.46
CA ALA A 965 -45.48 14.04 6.26
C ALA A 965 -46.00 12.98 7.24
N VAL A 966 -46.41 13.42 8.43
CA VAL A 966 -46.97 12.61 9.50
C VAL A 966 -48.50 12.70 9.49
N TYR A 967 -49.17 11.57 9.67
CA TYR A 967 -50.61 11.41 9.68
C TYR A 967 -51.06 10.64 10.91
N ASN A 968 -52.25 10.94 11.41
CA ASN A 968 -52.90 10.12 12.44
C ASN A 968 -53.56 8.87 11.81
N LEU A 969 -54.07 7.94 12.63
CA LEU A 969 -54.75 6.72 12.15
C LEU A 969 -55.99 6.97 11.29
N SER A 970 -56.61 8.15 11.36
CA SER A 970 -57.74 8.54 10.49
C SER A 970 -57.29 9.11 9.14
N GLY A 971 -55.97 9.18 8.90
CA GLY A 971 -55.39 9.74 7.68
C GLY A 971 -55.36 11.27 7.65
N GLN A 972 -55.66 11.94 8.76
CA GLN A 972 -55.53 13.40 8.84
C GLN A 972 -54.06 13.77 8.99
N LEU A 973 -53.62 14.75 8.21
CA LEU A 973 -52.28 15.34 8.29
C LEU A 973 -52.06 15.94 9.68
N VAL A 974 -50.95 15.58 10.30
CA VAL A 974 -50.52 16.04 11.62
C VAL A 974 -49.42 17.09 11.46
N ARG A 975 -48.40 16.81 10.65
CA ARG A 975 -47.28 17.71 10.38
C ARG A 975 -46.58 17.37 9.07
N ASN A 976 -46.23 18.38 8.27
CA ASN A 976 -45.21 18.23 7.23
C ASN A 976 -43.83 18.42 7.85
N LEU A 977 -42.96 17.42 7.71
CA LEU A 977 -41.57 17.47 8.19
C LEU A 977 -40.64 17.99 7.09
N ILE A 978 -40.91 17.62 5.84
CA ILE A 978 -40.15 18.05 4.65
C ILE A 978 -41.13 18.34 3.52
N ASN A 979 -40.94 19.44 2.80
CA ASN A 979 -41.69 19.81 1.60
C ASN A 979 -40.90 20.76 0.68
N ASN A 980 -39.74 20.33 0.23
CA ASN A 980 -38.78 21.07 -0.60
C ASN A 980 -38.00 20.10 -1.50
N ASP A 981 -37.12 20.65 -2.33
CA ASP A 981 -36.17 19.86 -3.13
C ASP A 981 -35.04 19.35 -2.22
N VAL A 982 -34.70 18.07 -2.34
CA VAL A 982 -33.71 17.37 -1.50
C VAL A 982 -32.76 16.58 -2.43
N PRO A 983 -31.44 16.72 -2.28
CA PRO A 983 -30.46 16.11 -3.19
C PRO A 983 -30.35 14.58 -3.02
N ALA A 984 -29.76 13.88 -4.00
CA ALA A 984 -29.42 12.46 -3.88
C ALA A 984 -28.55 12.21 -2.63
N GLY A 985 -28.76 11.10 -1.92
CA GLY A 985 -28.03 10.76 -0.70
C GLY A 985 -28.92 10.20 0.41
N GLN A 986 -28.33 9.93 1.57
CA GLN A 986 -29.03 9.57 2.79
C GLN A 986 -29.43 10.84 3.57
N HIS A 987 -30.62 10.85 4.14
CA HIS A 987 -31.24 12.00 4.81
C HIS A 987 -31.92 11.58 6.10
N GLN A 988 -32.06 12.51 7.05
CA GLN A 988 -32.86 12.27 8.25
C GLN A 988 -33.59 13.50 8.76
N VAL A 989 -34.72 13.30 9.43
CA VAL A 989 -35.50 14.37 10.06
C VAL A 989 -36.05 13.94 11.41
N VAL A 990 -36.03 14.83 12.39
CA VAL A 990 -36.59 14.60 13.72
C VAL A 990 -38.05 15.05 13.77
N TRP A 991 -38.93 14.24 14.34
CA TRP A 991 -40.27 14.64 14.74
C TRP A 991 -40.40 14.64 16.26
N ASP A 992 -40.75 15.80 16.81
CA ASP A 992 -40.87 16.12 18.24
C ASP A 992 -42.25 15.76 18.87
N GLY A 993 -43.08 15.00 18.15
CA GLY A 993 -44.42 14.65 18.60
C GLY A 993 -45.39 15.85 18.68
N THR A 994 -45.19 16.89 17.87
CA THR A 994 -46.13 18.04 17.75
C THR A 994 -46.81 18.13 16.38
N ASN A 995 -47.91 18.88 16.31
CA ASN A 995 -48.61 19.19 15.05
C ASN A 995 -48.03 20.44 14.34
N GLU A 996 -48.60 20.86 13.21
CA GLU A 996 -48.12 22.02 12.43
C GLU A 996 -48.09 23.36 13.19
N ILE A 997 -48.85 23.51 14.27
CA ILE A 997 -48.87 24.74 15.10
C ILE A 997 -48.07 24.59 16.41
N GLY A 998 -47.34 23.48 16.57
CA GLY A 998 -46.45 23.24 17.71
C GLY A 998 -47.11 22.60 18.94
N ASP A 999 -48.39 22.23 18.87
CA ASP A 999 -49.07 21.57 19.99
C ASP A 999 -48.70 20.07 20.05
N LYS A 1000 -48.40 19.56 21.27
CA LYS A 1000 -48.13 18.14 21.50
C LYS A 1000 -49.32 17.27 21.13
N VAL A 1001 -49.08 16.21 20.36
CA VAL A 1001 -50.12 15.27 19.96
C VAL A 1001 -50.38 14.21 21.05
N ALA A 1002 -51.48 13.46 20.93
CA ALA A 1002 -51.81 12.41 21.90
C ALA A 1002 -50.90 11.18 21.72
N SER A 1003 -50.62 10.43 22.79
CA SER A 1003 -49.98 9.12 22.67
C SER A 1003 -50.81 8.22 21.76
N GLY A 1004 -50.16 7.49 20.87
CA GLY A 1004 -50.84 6.68 19.87
C GLY A 1004 -49.98 6.38 18.65
N ILE A 1005 -50.58 5.67 17.70
CA ILE A 1005 -49.92 5.29 16.46
C ILE A 1005 -50.09 6.42 15.44
N TYR A 1006 -48.99 6.78 14.80
CA TYR A 1006 -48.92 7.71 13.69
C TYR A 1006 -48.30 7.01 12.47
N ILE A 1007 -48.53 7.57 11.28
CA ILE A 1007 -47.98 7.09 10.02
C ILE A 1007 -47.20 8.22 9.40
N TYR A 1008 -45.92 8.03 9.10
CA TYR A 1008 -45.17 8.97 8.29
C TYR A 1008 -45.03 8.43 6.86
N ARG A 1009 -45.10 9.33 5.89
CA ARG A 1009 -45.08 9.00 4.46
C ARG A 1009 -44.08 9.88 3.75
N LEU A 1010 -43.14 9.23 3.04
CA LEU A 1010 -42.24 9.83 2.09
C LEU A 1010 -42.84 9.77 0.70
N LYS A 1011 -42.78 10.88 -0.03
CA LYS A 1011 -43.03 10.96 -1.47
C LYS A 1011 -41.85 11.67 -2.12
N ALA A 1012 -41.17 10.99 -3.05
CA ALA A 1012 -40.04 11.51 -3.80
C ALA A 1012 -40.14 10.98 -5.24
N GLY A 1013 -40.30 11.87 -6.23
CA GLY A 1013 -40.56 11.47 -7.62
C GLY A 1013 -41.82 10.59 -7.76
N THR A 1014 -41.65 9.37 -8.29
CA THR A 1014 -42.71 8.34 -8.38
C THR A 1014 -42.82 7.46 -7.14
N ALA A 1015 -41.84 7.50 -6.23
CA ALA A 1015 -41.81 6.66 -5.05
C ALA A 1015 -42.70 7.23 -3.94
N VAL A 1016 -43.56 6.37 -3.37
CA VAL A 1016 -44.36 6.68 -2.17
C VAL A 1016 -44.18 5.54 -1.18
N GLN A 1017 -43.54 5.82 -0.04
CA GLN A 1017 -43.31 4.86 1.03
C GLN A 1017 -43.93 5.36 2.32
N SER A 1018 -44.43 4.47 3.17
CA SER A 1018 -45.03 4.84 4.46
C SER A 1018 -44.68 3.83 5.54
N ARG A 1019 -44.48 4.31 6.77
CA ARG A 1019 -44.14 3.51 7.94
C ARG A 1019 -44.98 3.96 9.13
N LYS A 1020 -45.11 3.10 10.15
CA LYS A 1020 -45.87 3.37 11.36
C LYS A 1020 -44.91 3.69 12.50
N MET A 1021 -45.29 4.64 13.35
CA MET A 1021 -44.55 4.98 14.58
C MET A 1021 -45.51 5.08 15.76
N LEU A 1022 -45.01 4.82 16.96
CA LEU A 1022 -45.77 4.80 18.21
C LEU A 1022 -45.22 5.86 19.17
N LEU A 1023 -46.01 6.90 19.44
CA LEU A 1023 -45.71 7.89 20.47
C LEU A 1023 -46.26 7.39 21.81
N LEU A 1024 -45.40 7.25 22.82
CA LEU A 1024 -45.79 6.97 24.21
C LEU A 1024 -45.49 8.21 25.06
N LYS A 1025 -46.39 8.57 25.98
CA LYS A 1025 -46.16 9.68 26.92
C LYS A 1025 -45.58 9.18 28.22
#